data_AF-A0AAQ4RVV0-F1
#
_entry.id   AF-A0AAQ4RVV0-F1
#
_cell.length_a   1.000
_cell.length_b   1.000
_cell.length_c   1.000
_cell.angle_alpha   90.00
_cell.angle_beta   90.00
_cell.angle_gamma   90.00
#
_symmetry.space_group_name_H-M   'P 1'
#
loop_
_entity.id
_entity.type
_entity.pdbx_description
1 polymer ?
#
loop_
_entity_poly.entity_id
_entity_poly.type
_entity_poly.pdbx_seq_one_letter_code
_entity_poly.pdbx_strand_id
1 'polypeptide(L)'
;MRHKDLLQEATEKIQNVESERDQLALNISQETKTSENNQIPESPSNRDEKQSNSYLENQLMLQQQVEDLKDLKDKESQKVEELRQHLDAQDLQINTLKRSAVTSEAKLSAVCASPLGADASKRWTHLYQKTLHEKDSQLLEQGFVIKRFLEDMRVKDKEVSELRVTKSRLERNLGESSVAAAAQQRQLFVLGASNAELSEAVELLGVQVKELGAHARRMERDRNELNRQLADKEDVISWTQLNLQQVEKSNADSEARLFLSQALRDKVQADFEKQEGISLQLKTLLHSKDAEISSLLSCRDGQMSGYLEQLQANHRAQLAVYEDRLASSRYQREKADKELRGLEAKVKSLQGKVNTSIQEKDQAAAKMESFKNSMVSLQSERERLTSEYRMLEAKSQLGLKGKDGSADGEGGAAKGLKHEIRKLLHQMDDLNSENAMLRAQLVRYREDLNQVLFLKDNQLKVLLKKQTEVIRDLENQKAAAEQQHTESRGELLKEEEAHNVLRAEASELKAQVVRLDADLLTLKQERGATEEGKVIADLQEAVTAKAAECNDLRQKLLSQKVQTEELRDKMQRLESETDKRLSEAEDKYNRELDASERQAELMRTERDTADLRAAELAKELQETERRLWDGRAQHESMSGAMAALQSDRDQAHPGLQGPESGYDEEFREDP
;
A
#
# COMPACT_ATOMS: atom_id res chain seq x y z
N MET A 1 18.07 20.87 -198.16
CA MET A 1 19.51 20.46 -198.13
C MET A 1 19.99 20.64 -196.70
N ARG A 2 20.64 19.61 -196.12
CA ARG A 2 20.87 19.43 -194.67
C ARG A 2 21.55 20.57 -193.91
N HIS A 3 22.06 21.60 -194.57
CA HIS A 3 22.63 22.78 -193.91
C HIS A 3 21.59 23.82 -193.45
N LYS A 4 20.40 23.85 -194.06
CA LYS A 4 19.38 24.84 -193.70
C LYS A 4 18.62 24.45 -192.42
N ASP A 5 18.34 23.15 -192.28
CA ASP A 5 17.57 22.58 -191.18
C ASP A 5 18.37 22.64 -189.86
N LEU A 6 19.68 22.33 -189.91
CA LEU A 6 20.59 22.45 -188.75
C LEU A 6 20.86 23.90 -188.31
N LEU A 7 20.82 24.88 -189.23
CA LEU A 7 20.95 26.29 -188.86
C LEU A 7 19.70 26.81 -188.14
N GLN A 8 18.52 26.36 -188.57
CA GLN A 8 17.26 26.75 -187.93
C GLN A 8 17.13 26.14 -186.53
N GLU A 9 17.47 24.85 -186.37
CA GLU A 9 17.48 24.17 -185.07
C GLU A 9 18.52 24.77 -184.08
N ALA A 10 19.65 25.27 -184.60
CA ALA A 10 20.63 25.98 -183.77
C ALA A 10 20.12 27.35 -183.29
N THR A 11 19.42 28.12 -184.13
CA THR A 11 18.80 29.39 -183.70
C THR A 11 17.68 29.20 -182.69
N GLU A 12 16.86 28.16 -182.84
CA GLU A 12 15.78 27.85 -181.89
C GLU A 12 16.33 27.42 -180.51
N LYS A 13 17.46 26.69 -180.47
CA LYS A 13 18.13 26.32 -179.22
C LYS A 13 18.82 27.49 -178.51
N ILE A 14 19.31 28.49 -179.26
CA ILE A 14 19.87 29.71 -178.66
C ILE A 14 18.76 30.55 -178.02
N GLN A 15 17.63 30.75 -178.71
CA GLN A 15 16.50 31.51 -178.16
C GLN A 15 15.88 30.88 -176.90
N ASN A 16 15.81 29.54 -176.81
CA ASN A 16 15.33 28.89 -175.59
C ASN A 16 16.28 29.06 -174.39
N VAL A 17 17.60 29.02 -174.60
CA VAL A 17 18.56 29.24 -173.49
C VAL A 17 18.56 30.70 -173.02
N GLU A 18 18.30 31.64 -173.94
CA GLU A 18 18.11 33.05 -173.56
C GLU A 18 16.80 33.29 -172.78
N SER A 19 15.71 32.60 -173.12
CA SER A 19 14.44 32.72 -172.38
C SER A 19 14.50 32.12 -170.98
N GLU A 20 15.16 30.96 -170.79
CA GLU A 20 15.33 30.35 -169.46
C GLU A 20 16.25 31.19 -168.54
N ARG A 21 17.28 31.83 -169.10
CA ARG A 21 18.11 32.80 -168.36
C ARG A 21 17.27 33.98 -167.85
N ASP A 22 16.41 34.53 -168.70
CA ASP A 22 15.60 35.71 -168.37
C ASP A 22 14.44 35.35 -167.43
N GLN A 23 14.01 34.09 -167.39
CA GLN A 23 13.03 33.58 -166.43
C GLN A 23 13.63 33.31 -165.04
N LEU A 24 14.93 32.99 -164.96
CA LEU A 24 15.66 32.93 -163.68
C LEU A 24 16.03 34.32 -163.13
N ALA A 25 16.23 35.32 -164.01
CA ALA A 25 16.37 36.72 -163.61
C ALA A 25 15.11 37.27 -162.91
N LEU A 26 13.94 36.71 -163.20
CA LEU A 26 12.64 37.09 -162.60
C LEU A 26 12.50 36.66 -161.13
N ASN A 27 12.99 35.47 -160.76
CA ASN A 27 12.90 34.98 -159.37
C ASN A 27 14.08 35.43 -158.49
N ILE A 28 15.24 35.75 -159.07
CA ILE A 28 16.41 36.27 -158.32
C ILE A 28 16.29 37.79 -158.08
N SER A 29 15.38 38.50 -158.74
CA SER A 29 15.18 39.95 -158.59
C SER A 29 14.25 40.38 -157.44
N GLN A 30 13.66 39.46 -156.66
CA GLN A 30 12.81 39.81 -155.50
C GLN A 30 13.53 39.70 -154.14
N GLU A 31 14.62 38.94 -154.03
CA GLU A 31 15.47 38.88 -152.82
C GLU A 31 16.73 39.76 -152.96
N THR A 32 16.55 41.09 -153.03
CA THR A 32 17.40 42.12 -152.36
C THR A 32 17.17 43.53 -152.92
N LYS A 33 16.47 44.38 -152.16
CA LYS A 33 16.70 45.84 -152.09
C LYS A 33 15.84 46.50 -151.01
N THR A 34 16.49 47.25 -150.12
CA THR A 34 16.02 48.48 -149.42
C THR A 34 14.58 48.50 -148.89
N SER A 35 14.35 48.49 -147.58
CA SER A 35 14.57 49.65 -146.68
C SER A 35 13.96 50.98 -147.18
N GLU A 36 13.06 51.53 -146.36
CA GLU A 36 12.70 52.96 -146.25
C GLU A 36 11.91 53.66 -147.38
N ASN A 37 10.61 53.88 -147.11
CA ASN A 37 9.99 55.21 -146.99
C ASN A 37 8.67 55.05 -146.19
N ASN A 38 8.44 55.76 -145.07
CA ASN A 38 7.92 57.14 -145.00
C ASN A 38 6.53 57.29 -145.67
N GLN A 39 5.51 57.94 -145.10
CA GLN A 39 5.49 59.01 -144.09
C GLN A 39 4.03 59.39 -143.66
N ILE A 40 3.85 60.35 -142.71
CA ILE A 40 2.66 61.26 -142.54
C ILE A 40 1.38 60.67 -141.84
N PRO A 41 0.57 61.42 -141.03
CA PRO A 41 0.76 62.70 -140.31
C PRO A 41 0.40 62.69 -138.79
N GLU A 42 0.49 63.88 -138.17
CA GLU A 42 0.18 64.20 -136.77
C GLU A 42 -1.31 64.50 -136.44
N SER A 43 -1.65 64.34 -135.15
CA SER A 43 -2.62 65.14 -134.36
C SER A 43 -4.14 64.93 -134.55
N PRO A 44 -5.04 65.35 -133.60
CA PRO A 44 -4.77 66.04 -132.33
C PRO A 44 -5.49 65.50 -131.05
N SER A 45 -5.17 66.14 -129.92
CA SER A 45 -6.06 66.42 -128.76
C SER A 45 -6.19 65.43 -127.57
N ASN A 46 -5.64 65.89 -126.45
CA ASN A 46 -5.96 65.64 -125.02
C ASN A 46 -7.19 64.81 -124.63
N ARG A 47 -6.98 64.00 -123.58
CA ARG A 47 -7.83 63.97 -122.37
C ARG A 47 -7.01 63.48 -121.15
N ASP A 48 -6.41 64.46 -120.48
CA ASP A 48 -6.13 64.66 -119.05
C ASP A 48 -5.77 63.50 -118.09
N GLU A 49 -5.15 63.87 -116.97
CA GLU A 49 -4.84 63.06 -115.76
C GLU A 49 -3.89 61.87 -115.90
N LYS A 50 -3.70 61.28 -117.10
CA LYS A 50 -2.70 60.22 -117.36
C LYS A 50 -1.25 60.61 -117.01
N GLN A 51 -0.94 61.91 -116.94
CA GLN A 51 0.44 62.40 -116.77
C GLN A 51 1.07 62.08 -115.40
N SER A 52 0.29 62.01 -114.31
CA SER A 52 0.88 61.83 -112.97
C SER A 52 1.28 60.38 -112.71
N ASN A 53 0.47 59.41 -113.13
CA ASN A 53 0.86 57.99 -113.13
C ASN A 53 1.97 57.71 -114.17
N SER A 54 1.90 58.35 -115.35
CA SER A 54 2.93 58.22 -116.38
C SER A 54 4.33 58.60 -115.88
N TYR A 55 4.48 59.54 -114.95
CA TYR A 55 5.82 59.95 -114.49
C TYR A 55 6.50 58.89 -113.61
N LEU A 56 5.75 58.25 -112.70
CA LEU A 56 6.26 57.17 -111.85
C LEU A 56 6.46 55.88 -112.67
N GLU A 57 5.53 55.59 -113.57
CA GLU A 57 5.60 54.47 -114.52
C GLU A 57 6.76 54.64 -115.51
N ASN A 58 7.07 55.86 -115.97
CA ASN A 58 8.25 56.16 -116.80
C ASN A 58 9.57 55.97 -116.04
N GLN A 59 9.64 56.27 -114.74
CA GLN A 59 10.86 56.04 -113.96
C GLN A 59 11.11 54.53 -113.76
N LEU A 60 10.05 53.76 -113.50
CA LEU A 60 10.10 52.30 -113.47
C LEU A 60 10.42 51.71 -114.86
N MET A 61 9.84 52.25 -115.94
CA MET A 61 10.13 51.84 -117.31
C MET A 61 11.59 52.14 -117.69
N LEU A 62 12.16 53.27 -117.26
CA LEU A 62 13.57 53.59 -117.49
C LEU A 62 14.51 52.68 -116.71
N GLN A 63 14.18 52.31 -115.46
CA GLN A 63 14.93 51.27 -114.76
C GLN A 63 14.81 49.91 -115.44
N GLN A 64 13.60 49.51 -115.84
CA GLN A 64 13.35 48.28 -116.58
C GLN A 64 14.12 48.27 -117.90
N GLN A 65 14.13 49.37 -118.67
CA GLN A 65 14.91 49.50 -119.90
C GLN A 65 16.42 49.42 -119.66
N VAL A 66 16.94 49.95 -118.56
CA VAL A 66 18.37 49.83 -118.22
C VAL A 66 18.73 48.41 -117.79
N GLU A 67 17.85 47.71 -117.06
CA GLU A 67 18.03 46.31 -116.71
C GLU A 67 17.88 45.41 -117.96
N ASP A 68 16.87 45.65 -118.82
CA ASP A 68 16.65 44.96 -120.10
C ASP A 68 17.82 45.19 -121.07
N LEU A 69 18.40 46.40 -121.11
CA LEU A 69 19.60 46.72 -121.91
C LEU A 69 20.88 46.10 -121.33
N LYS A 70 21.00 45.95 -120.01
CA LYS A 70 22.05 45.13 -119.38
C LYS A 70 21.87 43.67 -119.75
N ASP A 71 20.66 43.14 -119.61
CA ASP A 71 20.31 41.76 -119.94
C ASP A 71 20.55 41.46 -121.42
N LEU A 72 20.22 42.40 -122.32
CA LEU A 72 20.58 42.34 -123.73
C LEU A 72 22.09 42.38 -123.91
N LYS A 73 22.79 43.38 -123.34
CA LYS A 73 24.25 43.51 -123.46
C LYS A 73 25.01 42.33 -122.85
N ASP A 74 24.48 41.66 -121.82
CA ASP A 74 25.08 40.48 -121.20
C ASP A 74 24.70 39.20 -121.98
N LYS A 75 23.47 39.06 -122.52
CA LYS A 75 23.12 38.01 -123.50
C LYS A 75 23.91 38.15 -124.80
N GLU A 76 24.23 39.37 -125.21
CA GLU A 76 24.97 39.69 -126.43
C GLU A 76 26.48 39.56 -126.19
N SER A 77 26.98 39.88 -125.00
CA SER A 77 28.33 39.50 -124.55
C SER A 77 28.47 37.98 -124.44
N GLN A 78 27.45 37.28 -123.94
CA GLN A 78 27.41 35.82 -123.86
C GLN A 78 27.32 35.18 -125.26
N LYS A 79 26.53 35.74 -126.19
CA LYS A 79 26.58 35.36 -127.60
C LYS A 79 27.91 35.68 -128.27
N VAL A 80 28.58 36.79 -127.94
CA VAL A 80 29.92 37.10 -128.47
C VAL A 80 30.97 36.15 -127.89
N GLU A 81 30.83 35.73 -126.63
CA GLU A 81 31.70 34.75 -126.00
C GLU A 81 31.42 33.33 -126.52
N GLU A 82 30.17 32.97 -126.77
CA GLU A 82 29.76 31.74 -127.46
C GLU A 82 30.23 31.73 -128.92
N LEU A 83 30.10 32.85 -129.64
CA LEU A 83 30.63 33.01 -131.00
C LEU A 83 32.16 33.04 -131.03
N ARG A 84 32.82 33.54 -129.98
CA ARG A 84 34.28 33.41 -129.78
C ARG A 84 34.66 31.98 -129.51
N GLN A 85 33.98 31.27 -128.60
CA GLN A 85 34.23 29.86 -128.35
C GLN A 85 33.91 29.00 -129.57
N HIS A 86 32.92 29.37 -130.37
CA HIS A 86 32.59 28.70 -131.64
C HIS A 86 33.55 29.08 -132.77
N LEU A 87 34.12 30.30 -132.77
CA LEU A 87 35.21 30.71 -133.67
C LEU A 87 36.52 30.05 -133.28
N ASP A 88 36.87 29.99 -132.00
CA ASP A 88 38.05 29.30 -131.47
C ASP A 88 37.92 27.79 -131.65
N ALA A 89 36.72 27.22 -131.47
CA ALA A 89 36.44 25.83 -131.81
C ALA A 89 36.50 25.60 -133.33
N GLN A 90 35.97 26.52 -134.15
CA GLN A 90 36.14 26.46 -135.61
C GLN A 90 37.59 26.67 -136.01
N ASP A 91 38.39 27.49 -135.35
CA ASP A 91 39.80 27.72 -135.66
C ASP A 91 40.66 26.57 -135.14
N LEU A 92 40.30 25.91 -134.04
CA LEU A 92 40.85 24.61 -133.66
C LEU A 92 40.47 23.54 -134.69
N GLN A 93 39.23 23.53 -135.18
CA GLN A 93 38.77 22.59 -136.19
C GLN A 93 39.41 22.87 -137.55
N ILE A 94 39.59 24.13 -137.94
CA ILE A 94 40.26 24.61 -139.17
C ILE A 94 41.77 24.42 -139.04
N ASN A 95 42.39 24.58 -137.88
CA ASN A 95 43.81 24.23 -137.68
C ASN A 95 44.02 22.71 -137.63
N THR A 96 43.06 21.95 -137.13
CA THR A 96 43.08 20.48 -137.19
C THR A 96 42.85 20.00 -138.61
N LEU A 97 41.95 20.63 -139.36
CA LEU A 97 41.69 20.38 -140.78
C LEU A 97 42.82 20.93 -141.68
N LYS A 98 43.52 22.00 -141.32
CA LYS A 98 44.75 22.46 -141.98
C LYS A 98 45.91 21.53 -141.69
N ARG A 99 46.06 21.01 -140.47
CA ARG A 99 47.07 19.97 -140.18
C ARG A 99 46.72 18.65 -140.86
N SER A 100 45.45 18.27 -140.95
CA SER A 100 45.03 17.07 -141.68
C SER A 100 45.13 17.26 -143.19
N ALA A 101 44.85 18.46 -143.72
CA ALA A 101 45.07 18.84 -145.11
C ALA A 101 46.55 18.88 -145.45
N VAL A 102 47.42 19.55 -144.67
CA VAL A 102 48.87 19.55 -144.90
C VAL A 102 49.46 18.14 -144.75
N THR A 103 48.95 17.29 -143.85
CA THR A 103 49.39 15.88 -143.79
C THR A 103 48.76 14.98 -144.86
N SER A 104 47.61 15.31 -145.45
CA SER A 104 47.03 14.57 -146.57
C SER A 104 47.62 15.04 -147.91
N GLU A 105 47.91 16.32 -148.07
CA GLU A 105 48.66 16.93 -149.17
C GLU A 105 50.12 16.44 -149.18
N ALA A 106 50.77 16.31 -148.00
CA ALA A 106 52.07 15.64 -147.89
C ALA A 106 51.99 14.13 -148.19
N LYS A 107 50.91 13.43 -147.80
CA LYS A 107 50.70 12.01 -148.15
C LYS A 107 50.39 11.80 -149.63
N LEU A 108 49.63 12.70 -150.26
CA LEU A 108 49.32 12.66 -151.69
C LEU A 108 50.55 13.04 -152.52
N SER A 109 51.32 14.05 -152.09
CA SER A 109 52.62 14.40 -152.69
C SER A 109 53.64 13.26 -152.58
N ALA A 110 53.65 12.53 -151.45
CA ALA A 110 54.48 11.33 -151.27
C ALA A 110 54.01 10.11 -152.09
N VAL A 111 52.76 10.09 -152.55
CA VAL A 111 52.19 9.01 -153.38
C VAL A 111 52.28 9.33 -154.89
N CYS A 112 52.25 10.61 -155.27
CA CYS A 112 52.38 11.04 -156.67
C CYS A 112 53.84 11.22 -157.14
N ALA A 113 54.85 11.06 -156.27
CA ALA A 113 56.25 11.35 -156.57
C ALA A 113 57.27 10.23 -156.22
N SER A 114 56.97 8.96 -156.52
CA SER A 114 58.01 7.95 -156.80
C SER A 114 57.43 6.69 -157.49
N PRO A 115 58.11 6.09 -158.49
CA PRO A 115 57.69 4.82 -159.10
C PRO A 115 58.09 3.59 -158.24
N LEU A 116 57.61 2.41 -158.69
CA LEU A 116 57.87 1.03 -158.20
C LEU A 116 56.96 0.51 -157.07
N GLY A 117 56.01 -0.36 -157.44
CA GLY A 117 55.11 -1.03 -156.50
C GLY A 117 55.57 -2.45 -156.11
N ALA A 118 55.65 -2.71 -154.80
CA ALA A 118 55.60 -4.05 -154.19
C ALA A 118 55.51 -3.98 -152.65
N ASP A 119 56.20 -3.03 -152.00
CA ASP A 119 56.58 -3.13 -150.58
C ASP A 119 55.65 -2.44 -149.57
N ALA A 120 54.48 -1.95 -150.01
CA ALA A 120 53.55 -1.20 -149.15
C ALA A 120 52.70 -2.08 -148.20
N SER A 121 52.42 -3.33 -148.58
CA SER A 121 51.45 -4.19 -147.88
C SER A 121 51.89 -4.58 -146.46
N LYS A 122 53.16 -4.96 -146.28
CA LYS A 122 53.69 -5.51 -145.02
C LYS A 122 53.62 -4.53 -143.83
N ARG A 123 53.76 -3.22 -144.09
CA ARG A 123 53.72 -2.20 -143.03
C ARG A 123 52.32 -1.98 -142.46
N TRP A 124 51.28 -2.19 -143.28
CA TRP A 124 49.88 -2.10 -142.85
C TRP A 124 49.48 -3.24 -141.91
N THR A 125 49.90 -4.47 -142.20
CA THR A 125 49.59 -5.65 -141.37
C THR A 125 50.12 -5.49 -139.94
N HIS A 126 51.34 -4.98 -139.78
CA HIS A 126 51.99 -4.75 -138.48
C HIS A 126 51.24 -3.70 -137.63
N LEU A 127 50.77 -2.60 -138.23
CA LEU A 127 50.03 -1.56 -137.50
C LEU A 127 48.66 -2.06 -137.01
N TYR A 128 47.97 -2.86 -137.82
CA TYR A 128 46.68 -3.44 -137.43
C TYR A 128 46.83 -4.39 -136.23
N GLN A 129 47.79 -5.31 -136.27
CA GLN A 129 48.05 -6.27 -135.17
C GLN A 129 48.40 -5.57 -133.85
N LYS A 130 49.20 -4.50 -133.89
CA LYS A 130 49.56 -3.74 -132.68
C LYS A 130 48.32 -3.13 -132.01
N THR A 131 47.46 -2.49 -132.79
CA THR A 131 46.24 -1.82 -132.29
C THR A 131 45.24 -2.83 -131.71
N LEU A 132 45.17 -4.03 -132.28
CA LEU A 132 44.35 -5.13 -131.75
C LEU A 132 44.80 -5.56 -130.35
N HIS A 133 46.11 -5.80 -130.17
CA HIS A 133 46.67 -6.18 -128.86
C HIS A 133 46.51 -5.11 -127.77
N GLU A 134 46.59 -3.82 -128.13
CA GLU A 134 46.30 -2.73 -127.17
C GLU A 134 44.83 -2.75 -126.72
N LYS A 135 43.88 -3.14 -127.60
CA LYS A 135 42.46 -3.29 -127.24
C LYS A 135 42.16 -4.54 -126.42
N ASP A 136 42.77 -5.67 -126.76
CA ASP A 136 42.64 -6.90 -125.96
C ASP A 136 43.20 -6.70 -124.54
N SER A 137 44.30 -5.96 -124.40
CA SER A 137 44.90 -5.60 -123.11
C SER A 137 43.96 -4.74 -122.25
N GLN A 138 43.30 -3.74 -122.84
CA GLN A 138 42.30 -2.91 -122.13
C GLN A 138 41.09 -3.72 -121.64
N LEU A 139 40.60 -4.68 -122.42
CA LEU A 139 39.50 -5.56 -122.01
C LEU A 139 39.90 -6.51 -120.89
N LEU A 140 41.15 -7.01 -120.91
CA LEU A 140 41.72 -7.80 -119.81
C LEU A 140 41.80 -6.99 -118.50
N GLU A 141 42.31 -5.75 -118.54
CA GLU A 141 42.34 -4.86 -117.37
C GLU A 141 40.95 -4.59 -116.80
N GLN A 142 39.97 -4.25 -117.65
CA GLN A 142 38.58 -4.06 -117.21
C GLN A 142 38.00 -5.34 -116.58
N GLY A 143 38.29 -6.51 -117.16
CA GLY A 143 37.92 -7.81 -116.60
C GLY A 143 38.55 -8.09 -115.22
N PHE A 144 39.80 -7.65 -114.98
CA PHE A 144 40.43 -7.73 -113.67
C PHE A 144 39.79 -6.77 -112.65
N VAL A 145 39.46 -5.54 -113.04
CA VAL A 145 38.79 -4.55 -112.18
C VAL A 145 37.41 -5.06 -111.74
N ILE A 146 36.60 -5.59 -112.67
CA ILE A 146 35.28 -6.15 -112.36
C ILE A 146 35.39 -7.36 -111.41
N LYS A 147 36.36 -8.26 -111.63
CA LYS A 147 36.61 -9.38 -110.71
C LYS A 147 36.97 -8.91 -109.30
N ARG A 148 37.78 -7.85 -109.17
CA ARG A 148 38.12 -7.28 -107.86
C ARG A 148 36.90 -6.72 -107.15
N PHE A 149 36.07 -5.93 -107.83
CA PHE A 149 34.82 -5.40 -107.25
C PHE A 149 33.84 -6.49 -106.80
N LEU A 150 33.72 -7.59 -107.56
CA LEU A 150 32.85 -8.72 -107.17
C LEU A 150 33.37 -9.46 -105.92
N GLU A 151 34.69 -9.56 -105.75
CA GLU A 151 35.27 -10.16 -104.54
C GLU A 151 35.21 -9.20 -103.34
N ASP A 152 35.44 -7.89 -103.55
CA ASP A 152 35.24 -6.86 -102.54
C ASP A 152 33.78 -6.86 -102.02
N MET A 153 32.79 -6.99 -102.92
CA MET A 153 31.37 -7.13 -102.55
C MET A 153 31.10 -8.41 -101.74
N ARG A 154 31.70 -9.55 -102.10
CA ARG A 154 31.57 -10.81 -101.32
C ARG A 154 32.20 -10.71 -99.93
N VAL A 155 33.32 -9.99 -99.80
CA VAL A 155 33.93 -9.70 -98.49
C VAL A 155 32.99 -8.82 -97.67
N LYS A 156 32.38 -7.78 -98.27
CA LYS A 156 31.41 -6.93 -97.58
C LYS A 156 30.13 -7.66 -97.18
N ASP A 157 29.62 -8.58 -97.98
CA ASP A 157 28.47 -9.43 -97.60
C ASP A 157 28.81 -10.35 -96.40
N LYS A 158 30.03 -10.91 -96.37
CA LYS A 158 30.52 -11.67 -95.20
C LYS A 158 30.59 -10.78 -93.95
N GLU A 159 31.25 -9.63 -94.03
CA GLU A 159 31.32 -8.64 -92.92
C GLU A 159 29.92 -8.25 -92.41
N VAL A 160 28.98 -7.97 -93.32
CA VAL A 160 27.58 -7.62 -92.96
C VAL A 160 26.85 -8.81 -92.33
N SER A 161 27.14 -10.05 -92.75
CA SER A 161 26.57 -11.25 -92.11
C SER A 161 27.11 -11.45 -90.70
N GLU A 162 28.41 -11.23 -90.48
CA GLU A 162 29.07 -11.29 -89.17
C GLU A 162 28.59 -10.19 -88.24
N LEU A 163 28.42 -8.96 -88.75
CA LEU A 163 27.82 -7.84 -88.01
C LEU A 163 26.36 -8.11 -87.61
N ARG A 164 25.57 -8.82 -88.44
CA ARG A 164 24.22 -9.26 -88.04
C ARG A 164 24.27 -10.31 -86.92
N VAL A 165 25.16 -11.30 -87.01
CA VAL A 165 25.31 -12.34 -85.97
C VAL A 165 25.80 -11.73 -84.64
N THR A 166 26.79 -10.83 -84.68
CA THR A 166 27.29 -10.13 -83.49
C THR A 166 26.23 -9.20 -82.89
N LYS A 167 25.49 -8.45 -83.71
CA LYS A 167 24.33 -7.66 -83.26
C LYS A 167 23.32 -8.52 -82.51
N SER A 168 22.82 -9.60 -83.11
CA SER A 168 21.83 -10.46 -82.43
C SER A 168 22.39 -11.19 -81.21
N ARG A 169 23.71 -11.42 -81.13
CA ARG A 169 24.36 -11.92 -79.90
C ARG A 169 24.37 -10.85 -78.81
N LEU A 170 24.71 -9.61 -79.14
CA LEU A 170 24.67 -8.47 -78.20
C LEU A 170 23.24 -8.18 -77.73
N GLU A 171 22.23 -8.24 -78.61
CA GLU A 171 20.82 -8.07 -78.25
C GLU A 171 20.34 -9.16 -77.27
N ARG A 172 20.72 -10.43 -77.47
CA ARG A 172 20.44 -11.49 -76.48
C ARG A 172 21.16 -11.25 -75.17
N ASN A 173 22.47 -10.98 -75.18
CA ASN A 173 23.24 -10.71 -73.98
C ASN A 173 22.67 -9.52 -73.18
N LEU A 174 22.17 -8.47 -73.86
CA LEU A 174 21.52 -7.31 -73.24
C LEU A 174 20.18 -7.69 -72.60
N GLY A 175 19.36 -8.51 -73.28
CA GLY A 175 18.11 -9.05 -72.74
C GLY A 175 18.33 -9.98 -71.55
N GLU A 176 19.33 -10.86 -71.61
CA GLU A 176 19.74 -11.72 -70.49
C GLU A 176 20.22 -10.89 -69.30
N SER A 177 21.01 -9.83 -69.55
CA SER A 177 21.49 -8.91 -68.52
C SER A 177 20.36 -8.10 -67.87
N SER A 178 19.36 -7.66 -68.65
CA SER A 178 18.21 -6.91 -68.11
C SER A 178 17.27 -7.80 -67.29
N VAL A 179 17.06 -9.05 -67.71
CA VAL A 179 16.34 -10.06 -66.94
C VAL A 179 17.09 -10.41 -65.65
N ALA A 180 18.42 -10.56 -65.70
CA ALA A 180 19.24 -10.80 -64.53
C ALA A 180 19.20 -9.62 -63.54
N ALA A 181 19.29 -8.38 -64.02
CA ALA A 181 19.16 -7.18 -63.20
C ALA A 181 17.77 -7.07 -62.55
N ALA A 182 16.69 -7.35 -63.30
CA ALA A 182 15.33 -7.36 -62.76
C ALA A 182 15.13 -8.48 -61.72
N ALA A 183 15.74 -9.65 -61.91
CA ALA A 183 15.73 -10.74 -60.93
C ALA A 183 16.50 -10.37 -59.65
N GLN A 184 17.68 -9.75 -59.76
CA GLN A 184 18.44 -9.22 -58.63
C GLN A 184 17.67 -8.13 -57.87
N GLN A 185 17.02 -7.20 -58.57
CA GLN A 185 16.21 -6.17 -57.95
C GLN A 185 15.02 -6.74 -57.17
N ARG A 186 14.37 -7.80 -57.69
CA ARG A 186 13.34 -8.56 -56.96
C ARG A 186 13.90 -9.29 -55.74
N GLN A 187 15.07 -9.91 -55.85
CA GLN A 187 15.73 -10.52 -54.69
C GLN A 187 16.07 -9.50 -53.60
N LEU A 188 16.63 -8.34 -53.97
CA LEU A 188 16.91 -7.26 -53.01
C LEU A 188 15.63 -6.73 -52.35
N PHE A 189 14.52 -6.64 -53.07
CA PHE A 189 13.22 -6.26 -52.50
C PHE A 189 12.71 -7.32 -51.49
N VAL A 190 12.75 -8.60 -51.83
CA VAL A 190 12.34 -9.70 -50.93
C VAL A 190 13.25 -9.78 -49.69
N LEU A 191 14.56 -9.63 -49.86
CA LEU A 191 15.51 -9.56 -48.74
C LEU A 191 15.27 -8.33 -47.87
N GLY A 192 14.94 -7.18 -48.45
CA GLY A 192 14.58 -5.96 -47.72
C GLY A 192 13.31 -6.14 -46.88
N ALA A 193 12.27 -6.73 -47.45
CA ALA A 193 11.03 -7.05 -46.74
C ALA A 193 11.26 -8.04 -45.60
N SER A 194 11.94 -9.16 -45.87
CA SER A 194 12.29 -10.15 -44.84
C SER A 194 13.17 -9.58 -43.73
N ASN A 195 14.11 -8.69 -44.06
CA ASN A 195 14.94 -8.03 -43.05
C ASN A 195 14.16 -7.01 -42.21
N ALA A 196 13.12 -6.36 -42.77
CA ALA A 196 12.20 -5.51 -42.02
C ALA A 196 11.33 -6.34 -41.04
N GLU A 197 10.73 -7.43 -41.51
CA GLU A 197 9.97 -8.38 -40.68
C GLU A 197 10.82 -8.96 -39.54
N LEU A 198 12.07 -9.34 -39.83
CA LEU A 198 13.02 -9.82 -38.81
C LEU A 198 13.40 -8.71 -37.82
N SER A 199 13.52 -7.46 -38.27
CA SER A 199 13.81 -6.32 -37.38
C SER A 199 12.65 -6.05 -36.43
N GLU A 200 11.41 -6.02 -36.94
CA GLU A 200 10.20 -5.85 -36.13
C GLU A 200 10.02 -7.00 -35.12
N ALA A 201 10.29 -8.26 -35.54
CA ALA A 201 10.29 -9.41 -34.64
C ALA A 201 11.35 -9.31 -33.53
N VAL A 202 12.56 -8.81 -33.85
CA VAL A 202 13.62 -8.56 -32.86
C VAL A 202 13.24 -7.43 -31.89
N GLU A 203 12.58 -6.37 -32.36
CA GLU A 203 12.09 -5.29 -31.50
C GLU A 203 10.98 -5.79 -30.55
N LEU A 204 10.00 -6.55 -31.05
CA LEU A 204 8.94 -7.18 -30.25
C LEU A 204 9.51 -8.13 -29.19
N LEU A 205 10.43 -9.02 -29.56
CA LEU A 205 11.13 -9.89 -28.60
C LEU A 205 11.95 -9.06 -27.60
N GLY A 206 12.58 -7.97 -28.04
CA GLY A 206 13.30 -7.02 -27.19
C GLY A 206 12.40 -6.33 -26.15
N VAL A 207 11.15 -6.03 -26.50
CA VAL A 207 10.13 -5.52 -25.55
C VAL A 207 9.74 -6.61 -24.56
N GLN A 208 9.38 -7.81 -25.04
CA GLN A 208 9.01 -8.93 -24.17
C GLN A 208 10.12 -9.30 -23.17
N VAL A 209 11.39 -9.32 -23.59
CA VAL A 209 12.54 -9.56 -22.71
C VAL A 209 12.69 -8.46 -21.64
N LYS A 210 12.44 -7.19 -21.99
CA LYS A 210 12.45 -6.08 -21.02
C LYS A 210 11.30 -6.21 -20.01
N GLU A 211 10.11 -6.58 -20.45
CA GLU A 211 8.93 -6.78 -19.60
C GLU A 211 9.11 -7.96 -18.64
N LEU A 212 9.55 -9.12 -19.15
CA LEU A 212 9.89 -10.29 -18.34
C LEU A 212 11.02 -9.97 -17.34
N GLY A 213 12.06 -9.23 -17.76
CA GLY A 213 13.12 -8.76 -16.87
C GLY A 213 12.65 -7.73 -15.83
N ALA A 214 11.60 -6.95 -16.12
CA ALA A 214 10.96 -6.06 -15.15
C ALA A 214 10.00 -6.80 -14.20
N HIS A 215 9.41 -7.91 -14.64
CA HIS A 215 8.61 -8.80 -13.79
C HIS A 215 9.49 -9.62 -12.85
N ALA A 216 10.59 -10.22 -13.35
CA ALA A 216 11.58 -10.91 -12.52
C ALA A 216 12.15 -10.00 -11.42
N ARG A 217 12.55 -8.77 -11.76
CA ARG A 217 13.01 -7.77 -10.77
C ARG A 217 11.95 -7.27 -9.80
N ARG A 218 10.65 -7.45 -10.08
CA ARG A 218 9.57 -7.24 -9.10
C ARG A 218 9.52 -8.42 -8.13
N MET A 219 9.36 -9.63 -8.67
CA MET A 219 9.34 -10.88 -7.88
C MET A 219 10.55 -11.02 -6.95
N GLU A 220 11.75 -10.63 -7.41
CA GLU A 220 12.97 -10.67 -6.61
C GLU A 220 12.95 -9.66 -5.46
N ARG A 221 12.43 -8.44 -5.67
CA ARG A 221 12.22 -7.45 -4.60
C ARG A 221 11.18 -7.91 -3.60
N ASP A 222 10.06 -8.44 -4.08
CA ASP A 222 8.97 -8.93 -3.23
C ASP A 222 9.45 -10.13 -2.39
N ARG A 223 10.25 -11.04 -2.97
CA ARG A 223 10.94 -12.12 -2.24
C ARG A 223 11.92 -11.60 -1.19
N ASN A 224 12.70 -10.57 -1.51
CA ASN A 224 13.66 -9.99 -0.57
C ASN A 224 12.95 -9.31 0.61
N GLU A 225 11.84 -8.61 0.37
CA GLU A 225 11.02 -8.01 1.43
C GLU A 225 10.31 -9.08 2.28
N LEU A 226 9.78 -10.15 1.67
CA LEU A 226 9.23 -11.29 2.42
C LEU A 226 10.30 -11.99 3.29
N ASN A 227 11.52 -12.17 2.78
CA ASN A 227 12.63 -12.70 3.56
C ASN A 227 13.01 -11.77 4.73
N ARG A 228 13.00 -10.45 4.52
CA ARG A 228 13.26 -9.47 5.58
C ARG A 228 12.18 -9.54 6.66
N GLN A 229 10.91 -9.60 6.25
CA GLN A 229 9.79 -9.79 7.18
C GLN A 229 9.85 -11.14 7.91
N LEU A 230 10.32 -12.21 7.27
CA LEU A 230 10.51 -13.50 7.93
C LEU A 230 11.58 -13.40 9.02
N ALA A 231 12.73 -12.79 8.73
CA ALA A 231 13.79 -12.56 9.71
C ALA A 231 13.30 -11.68 10.89
N ASP A 232 12.62 -10.56 10.62
CA ASP A 232 12.00 -9.72 11.65
C ASP A 232 11.05 -10.54 12.56
N LYS A 233 10.34 -11.54 12.01
CA LYS A 233 9.46 -12.43 12.79
C LYS A 233 10.23 -13.50 13.55
N GLU A 234 11.30 -14.05 13.00
CA GLU A 234 12.18 -15.02 13.67
C GLU A 234 12.90 -14.38 14.88
N ASP A 235 13.33 -13.11 14.76
CA ASP A 235 13.89 -12.34 15.87
C ASP A 235 12.85 -12.09 16.97
N VAL A 236 11.62 -11.69 16.61
CA VAL A 236 10.52 -11.53 17.58
C VAL A 236 10.15 -12.86 18.25
N ILE A 237 10.11 -13.96 17.50
CA ILE A 237 9.87 -15.30 18.06
C ILE A 237 10.98 -15.64 19.06
N SER A 238 12.24 -15.46 18.69
CA SER A 238 13.41 -15.73 19.56
C SER A 238 13.35 -14.90 20.86
N TRP A 239 12.99 -13.61 20.76
CA TRP A 239 12.79 -12.74 21.91
C TRP A 239 11.62 -13.19 22.81
N THR A 240 10.46 -13.52 22.21
CA THR A 240 9.31 -14.02 22.99
C THR A 240 9.61 -15.37 23.67
N GLN A 241 10.41 -16.23 23.04
CA GLN A 241 10.81 -17.52 23.60
C GLN A 241 11.79 -17.38 24.77
N LEU A 242 12.72 -16.42 24.70
CA LEU A 242 13.60 -16.08 25.83
C LEU A 242 12.81 -15.47 27.01
N ASN A 243 11.84 -14.58 26.72
CA ASN A 243 10.94 -14.06 27.75
C ASN A 243 10.08 -15.16 28.38
N LEU A 244 9.58 -16.12 27.59
CA LEU A 244 8.84 -17.26 28.10
C LEU A 244 9.68 -18.07 29.09
N GLN A 245 10.92 -18.41 28.75
CA GLN A 245 11.85 -19.11 29.65
C GLN A 245 12.14 -18.31 30.94
N GLN A 246 12.27 -16.98 30.84
CA GLN A 246 12.44 -16.12 32.01
C GLN A 246 11.19 -16.13 32.91
N VAL A 247 10.00 -16.06 32.32
CA VAL A 247 8.71 -16.14 33.05
C VAL A 247 8.54 -17.51 33.70
N GLU A 248 8.77 -18.61 32.97
CA GLU A 248 8.72 -19.98 33.49
C GLU A 248 9.65 -20.18 34.69
N LYS A 249 10.91 -19.69 34.59
CA LYS A 249 11.85 -19.71 35.71
C LYS A 249 11.33 -18.91 36.90
N SER A 250 10.85 -17.68 36.67
CA SER A 250 10.32 -16.83 37.75
C SER A 250 9.07 -17.44 38.41
N ASN A 251 8.25 -18.16 37.64
CA ASN A 251 7.10 -18.88 38.14
C ASN A 251 7.54 -20.05 39.02
N ALA A 252 8.48 -20.89 38.58
CA ALA A 252 9.06 -21.97 39.37
C ALA A 252 9.71 -21.47 40.69
N ASP A 253 10.45 -20.36 40.63
CA ASP A 253 11.02 -19.70 41.82
C ASP A 253 9.90 -19.20 42.77
N SER A 254 8.77 -18.74 42.23
CA SER A 254 7.60 -18.30 43.03
C SER A 254 6.83 -19.48 43.65
N GLU A 255 6.68 -20.58 42.92
CA GLU A 255 6.08 -21.83 43.43
C GLU A 255 6.92 -22.41 44.57
N ALA A 256 8.26 -22.43 44.43
CA ALA A 256 9.16 -22.84 45.50
C ALA A 256 9.00 -21.97 46.77
N ARG A 257 8.84 -20.65 46.62
CA ARG A 257 8.57 -19.72 47.74
C ARG A 257 7.18 -19.95 48.36
N LEU A 258 6.17 -20.30 47.56
CA LEU A 258 4.84 -20.66 48.06
C LEU A 258 4.89 -21.96 48.87
N PHE A 259 5.57 -23.01 48.39
CA PHE A 259 5.75 -24.25 49.14
C PHE A 259 6.51 -24.04 50.46
N LEU A 260 7.58 -23.22 50.46
CA LEU A 260 8.27 -22.82 51.69
C LEU A 260 7.33 -22.09 52.68
N SER A 261 6.54 -21.14 52.18
CA SER A 261 5.58 -20.38 53.00
C SER A 261 4.47 -21.28 53.56
N GLN A 262 4.05 -22.29 52.80
CA GLN A 262 3.07 -23.28 53.24
C GLN A 262 3.64 -24.21 54.31
N ALA A 263 4.85 -24.74 54.10
CA ALA A 263 5.53 -25.56 55.12
C ALA A 263 5.78 -24.80 56.43
N LEU A 264 6.11 -23.50 56.36
CA LEU A 264 6.21 -22.63 57.54
C LEU A 264 4.85 -22.44 58.24
N ARG A 265 3.77 -22.25 57.48
CA ARG A 265 2.40 -22.16 58.01
C ARG A 265 1.99 -23.46 58.72
N ASP A 266 2.23 -24.60 58.09
CA ASP A 266 1.89 -25.92 58.63
C ASP A 266 2.67 -26.21 59.92
N LYS A 267 3.95 -25.80 59.98
CA LYS A 267 4.75 -25.86 61.22
C LYS A 267 4.16 -25.00 62.34
N VAL A 268 3.82 -23.73 62.05
CA VAL A 268 3.24 -22.81 63.04
C VAL A 268 1.87 -23.30 63.51
N GLN A 269 1.05 -23.86 62.61
CA GLN A 269 -0.24 -24.47 62.95
C GLN A 269 -0.05 -25.67 63.90
N ALA A 270 0.89 -26.57 63.60
CA ALA A 270 1.18 -27.70 64.47
C ALA A 270 1.76 -27.28 65.83
N ASP A 271 2.52 -26.19 65.91
CA ASP A 271 3.03 -25.63 67.17
C ASP A 271 1.92 -24.92 67.98
N PHE A 272 0.95 -24.27 67.31
CA PHE A 272 -0.25 -23.72 67.93
C PHE A 272 -1.13 -24.82 68.54
N GLU A 273 -1.39 -25.90 67.79
CA GLU A 273 -2.17 -27.06 68.27
C GLU A 273 -1.51 -27.74 69.49
N LYS A 274 -0.17 -27.81 69.53
CA LYS A 274 0.57 -28.27 70.72
C LYS A 274 0.36 -27.33 71.91
N GLN A 275 0.42 -26.01 71.70
CA GLN A 275 0.17 -25.03 72.78
C GLN A 275 -1.26 -25.10 73.29
N GLU A 276 -2.25 -25.26 72.42
CA GLU A 276 -3.65 -25.47 72.81
C GLU A 276 -3.81 -26.75 73.65
N GLY A 277 -3.18 -27.85 73.22
CA GLY A 277 -3.14 -29.11 73.99
C GLY A 277 -2.51 -28.95 75.38
N ILE A 278 -1.37 -28.26 75.49
CA ILE A 278 -0.71 -27.97 76.78
C ILE A 278 -1.60 -27.07 77.65
N SER A 279 -2.21 -26.04 77.08
CA SER A 279 -3.14 -25.14 77.77
C SER A 279 -4.34 -25.90 78.35
N LEU A 280 -4.92 -26.82 77.56
CA LEU A 280 -6.04 -27.65 77.99
C LEU A 280 -5.64 -28.65 79.11
N GLN A 281 -4.43 -29.22 79.04
CA GLN A 281 -3.87 -30.06 80.11
C GLN A 281 -3.65 -29.25 81.41
N LEU A 282 -3.05 -28.06 81.32
CA LEU A 282 -2.84 -27.17 82.47
C LEU A 282 -4.17 -26.73 83.09
N LYS A 283 -5.15 -26.37 82.27
CA LYS A 283 -6.51 -26.04 82.72
C LYS A 283 -7.14 -27.20 83.47
N THR A 284 -7.04 -28.42 82.95
CA THR A 284 -7.56 -29.64 83.59
C THR A 284 -6.84 -29.92 84.92
N LEU A 285 -5.52 -29.77 84.97
CA LEU A 285 -4.73 -29.93 86.19
C LEU A 285 -5.12 -28.91 87.27
N LEU A 286 -5.29 -27.64 86.89
CA LEU A 286 -5.76 -26.59 87.80
C LEU A 286 -7.15 -26.92 88.38
N HIS A 287 -8.13 -27.27 87.53
CA HIS A 287 -9.46 -27.65 88.01
C HIS A 287 -9.43 -28.88 88.93
N SER A 288 -8.55 -29.87 88.65
CA SER A 288 -8.35 -31.02 89.53
C SER A 288 -7.73 -30.63 90.87
N LYS A 289 -6.83 -29.64 90.90
CA LYS A 289 -6.20 -29.16 92.14
C LYS A 289 -7.12 -28.26 92.95
N ASP A 290 -7.93 -27.42 92.29
CA ASP A 290 -8.98 -26.64 92.96
C ASP A 290 -10.05 -27.55 93.57
N ALA A 291 -10.41 -28.65 92.91
CA ALA A 291 -11.29 -29.67 93.46
C ALA A 291 -10.67 -30.42 94.65
N GLU A 292 -9.38 -30.76 94.59
CA GLU A 292 -8.63 -31.37 95.70
C GLU A 292 -8.56 -30.44 96.91
N ILE A 293 -8.20 -29.16 96.71
CA ILE A 293 -8.18 -28.13 97.75
C ILE A 293 -9.57 -27.96 98.36
N SER A 294 -10.62 -27.84 97.54
CA SER A 294 -12.01 -27.69 98.00
C SER A 294 -12.46 -28.90 98.84
N SER A 295 -12.08 -30.11 98.44
CA SER A 295 -12.36 -31.35 99.18
C SER A 295 -11.61 -31.38 100.53
N LEU A 296 -10.33 -31.01 100.55
CA LEU A 296 -9.52 -30.95 101.78
C LEU A 296 -10.04 -29.88 102.76
N LEU A 297 -10.41 -28.71 102.27
CA LEU A 297 -11.02 -27.65 103.08
C LEU A 297 -12.35 -28.12 103.68
N SER A 298 -13.26 -28.66 102.86
CA SER A 298 -14.54 -29.22 103.32
C SER A 298 -14.36 -30.33 104.37
N CYS A 299 -13.38 -31.22 104.16
CA CYS A 299 -13.02 -32.25 105.14
C CYS A 299 -12.52 -31.66 106.47
N ARG A 300 -11.69 -30.61 106.42
CA ARG A 300 -11.19 -29.91 107.61
C ARG A 300 -12.30 -29.13 108.33
N ASP A 301 -13.18 -28.45 107.61
CA ASP A 301 -14.32 -27.73 108.18
C ASP A 301 -15.30 -28.71 108.85
N GLY A 302 -15.53 -29.89 108.26
CA GLY A 302 -16.28 -30.98 108.89
C GLY A 302 -15.62 -31.50 110.18
N GLN A 303 -14.29 -31.72 110.17
CA GLN A 303 -13.53 -32.12 111.36
C GLN A 303 -13.57 -31.06 112.47
N MET A 304 -13.39 -29.78 112.13
CA MET A 304 -13.45 -28.67 113.08
C MET A 304 -14.86 -28.51 113.66
N SER A 305 -15.90 -28.63 112.83
CA SER A 305 -17.30 -28.58 113.26
C SER A 305 -17.61 -29.70 114.24
N GLY A 306 -17.24 -30.96 113.91
CA GLY A 306 -17.41 -32.09 114.82
C GLY A 306 -16.65 -31.95 116.14
N TYR A 307 -15.42 -31.40 116.11
CA TYR A 307 -14.67 -31.10 117.33
C TYR A 307 -15.34 -30.02 118.19
N LEU A 308 -15.86 -28.96 117.56
CA LEU A 308 -16.61 -27.90 118.26
C LEU A 308 -17.92 -28.43 118.86
N GLU A 309 -18.66 -29.28 118.14
CA GLU A 309 -19.85 -29.96 118.67
C GLU A 309 -19.51 -30.84 119.87
N GLN A 310 -18.43 -31.64 119.79
CA GLN A 310 -17.97 -32.49 120.88
C GLN A 310 -17.53 -31.66 122.10
N LEU A 311 -16.83 -30.55 121.89
CA LEU A 311 -16.41 -29.63 122.94
C LEU A 311 -17.62 -28.96 123.61
N GLN A 312 -18.60 -28.50 122.83
CA GLN A 312 -19.85 -27.96 123.36
C GLN A 312 -20.64 -29.02 124.14
N ALA A 313 -20.73 -30.26 123.64
CA ALA A 313 -21.40 -31.35 124.32
C ALA A 313 -20.71 -31.69 125.66
N ASN A 314 -19.38 -31.71 125.69
CA ASN A 314 -18.60 -31.90 126.92
C ASN A 314 -18.85 -30.76 127.93
N HIS A 315 -18.82 -29.50 127.49
CA HIS A 315 -19.14 -28.37 128.37
C HIS A 315 -20.59 -28.41 128.90
N ARG A 316 -21.58 -28.77 128.06
CA ARG A 316 -22.97 -28.97 128.52
C ARG A 316 -23.06 -30.09 129.57
N ALA A 317 -22.37 -31.21 129.38
CA ALA A 317 -22.32 -32.31 130.34
C ALA A 317 -21.63 -31.91 131.66
N GLN A 318 -20.52 -31.17 131.59
CA GLN A 318 -19.84 -30.64 132.78
C GLN A 318 -20.73 -29.66 133.56
N LEU A 319 -21.42 -28.75 132.87
CA LEU A 319 -22.37 -27.83 133.49
C LEU A 319 -23.49 -28.58 134.20
N ALA A 320 -24.10 -29.59 133.59
CA ALA A 320 -25.11 -30.43 134.22
C ALA A 320 -24.58 -31.11 135.50
N VAL A 321 -23.37 -31.68 135.48
CA VAL A 321 -22.75 -32.28 136.67
C VAL A 321 -22.47 -31.24 137.77
N TYR A 322 -22.07 -30.02 137.41
CA TYR A 322 -21.91 -28.94 138.39
C TYR A 322 -23.24 -28.45 138.96
N GLU A 323 -24.30 -28.38 138.14
CA GLU A 323 -25.66 -28.04 138.56
C GLU A 323 -26.23 -29.11 139.52
N ASP A 324 -26.06 -30.40 139.23
CA ASP A 324 -26.44 -31.51 140.11
C ASP A 324 -25.67 -31.47 141.45
N ARG A 325 -24.36 -31.17 141.41
CA ARG A 325 -23.55 -31.00 142.61
C ARG A 325 -23.98 -29.77 143.44
N LEU A 326 -24.36 -28.70 142.77
CA LEU A 326 -24.89 -27.48 143.42
C LEU A 326 -26.27 -27.74 144.04
N ALA A 327 -27.15 -28.46 143.34
CA ALA A 327 -28.48 -28.84 143.81
C ALA A 327 -28.42 -29.78 145.02
N SER A 328 -27.58 -30.82 144.96
CA SER A 328 -27.35 -31.73 146.10
C SER A 328 -26.70 -31.02 147.30
N SER A 329 -25.77 -30.09 147.08
CA SER A 329 -25.21 -29.25 148.15
C SER A 329 -26.26 -28.31 148.77
N ARG A 330 -27.12 -27.69 147.95
CA ARG A 330 -28.27 -26.89 148.43
C ARG A 330 -29.23 -27.73 149.27
N TYR A 331 -29.55 -28.95 148.83
CA TYR A 331 -30.41 -29.87 149.58
C TYR A 331 -29.79 -30.30 150.92
N GLN A 332 -28.49 -30.64 150.95
CA GLN A 332 -27.76 -30.94 152.19
C GLN A 332 -27.77 -29.75 153.15
N ARG A 333 -27.55 -28.53 152.65
CA ARG A 333 -27.63 -27.30 153.45
C ARG A 333 -29.02 -27.09 154.03
N GLU A 334 -30.08 -27.22 153.21
CA GLU A 334 -31.46 -27.07 153.67
C GLU A 334 -31.84 -28.11 154.74
N LYS A 335 -31.32 -29.35 154.61
CA LYS A 335 -31.46 -30.40 155.63
C LYS A 335 -30.74 -30.01 156.93
N ALA A 336 -29.48 -29.57 156.85
CA ALA A 336 -28.73 -29.10 158.02
C ALA A 336 -29.40 -27.89 158.68
N ASP A 337 -29.95 -26.95 157.92
CA ASP A 337 -30.70 -25.78 158.44
C ASP A 337 -32.04 -26.19 159.10
N LYS A 338 -32.65 -27.30 158.70
CA LYS A 338 -33.81 -27.89 159.39
C LYS A 338 -33.40 -28.56 160.70
N GLU A 339 -32.30 -29.30 160.70
CA GLU A 339 -31.74 -29.94 161.89
C GLU A 339 -31.27 -28.91 162.93
N LEU A 340 -30.56 -27.85 162.50
CA LEU A 340 -30.17 -26.72 163.35
C LEU A 340 -31.38 -26.03 163.98
N ARG A 341 -32.42 -25.70 163.20
CA ARG A 341 -33.67 -25.13 163.76
C ARG A 341 -34.35 -26.06 164.77
N GLY A 342 -34.30 -27.38 164.55
CA GLY A 342 -34.77 -28.38 165.51
C GLY A 342 -33.95 -28.41 166.80
N LEU A 343 -32.61 -28.32 166.70
CA LEU A 343 -31.72 -28.22 167.85
C LEU A 343 -31.92 -26.91 168.61
N GLU A 344 -32.03 -25.77 167.93
CA GLU A 344 -32.33 -24.47 168.55
C GLU A 344 -33.65 -24.49 169.32
N ALA A 345 -34.72 -25.08 168.75
CA ALA A 345 -35.99 -25.25 169.44
C ALA A 345 -35.85 -26.11 170.70
N LYS A 346 -35.04 -27.18 170.64
CA LYS A 346 -34.75 -28.05 171.79
C LYS A 346 -33.89 -27.36 172.85
N VAL A 347 -32.90 -26.54 172.45
CA VAL A 347 -32.11 -25.68 173.35
C VAL A 347 -33.01 -24.65 174.03
N LYS A 348 -33.91 -23.97 173.30
CA LYS A 348 -34.90 -23.04 173.88
C LYS A 348 -35.82 -23.74 174.89
N SER A 349 -36.26 -24.97 174.60
CA SER A 349 -37.05 -25.78 175.54
C SER A 349 -36.26 -26.17 176.79
N LEU A 350 -35.01 -26.60 176.65
CA LEU A 350 -34.14 -26.92 177.78
C LEU A 350 -33.79 -25.69 178.62
N GLN A 351 -33.51 -24.55 177.99
CA GLN A 351 -33.32 -23.27 178.67
C GLN A 351 -34.57 -22.87 179.48
N GLY A 352 -35.76 -23.09 178.92
CA GLY A 352 -37.02 -22.93 179.65
C GLY A 352 -37.09 -23.80 180.91
N LYS A 353 -36.75 -25.08 180.80
CA LYS A 353 -36.72 -26.03 181.95
C LYS A 353 -35.66 -25.67 182.99
N VAL A 354 -34.50 -25.18 182.56
CA VAL A 354 -33.44 -24.69 183.47
C VAL A 354 -33.92 -23.44 184.19
N ASN A 355 -34.55 -22.50 183.49
CA ASN A 355 -35.09 -21.27 184.10
C ASN A 355 -36.18 -21.59 185.13
N THR A 356 -37.11 -22.53 184.85
CA THR A 356 -38.10 -22.97 185.85
C THR A 356 -37.44 -23.67 187.04
N SER A 357 -36.42 -24.50 186.83
CA SER A 357 -35.68 -25.16 187.91
C SER A 357 -34.88 -24.16 188.77
N ILE A 358 -34.32 -23.11 188.17
CA ILE A 358 -33.69 -21.99 188.91
C ILE A 358 -34.75 -21.25 189.73
N GLN A 359 -35.92 -20.95 189.15
CA GLN A 359 -37.01 -20.29 189.86
C GLN A 359 -37.55 -21.13 191.04
N GLU A 360 -37.64 -22.45 190.88
CA GLU A 360 -37.97 -23.41 191.95
C GLU A 360 -36.88 -23.44 193.04
N LYS A 361 -35.60 -23.48 192.65
CA LYS A 361 -34.45 -23.40 193.57
C LYS A 361 -34.44 -22.09 194.35
N ASP A 362 -34.77 -20.97 193.71
CA ASP A 362 -34.79 -19.66 194.35
C ASP A 362 -36.02 -19.49 195.26
N GLN A 363 -37.16 -20.09 194.92
CA GLN A 363 -38.27 -20.26 195.87
C GLN A 363 -37.86 -21.11 197.09
N ALA A 364 -37.10 -22.19 196.89
CA ALA A 364 -36.60 -23.00 197.99
C ALA A 364 -35.56 -22.24 198.84
N ALA A 365 -34.66 -21.48 198.21
CA ALA A 365 -33.69 -20.63 198.89
C ALA A 365 -34.38 -19.51 199.70
N ALA A 366 -35.41 -18.86 199.16
CA ALA A 366 -36.20 -17.87 199.89
C ALA A 366 -36.92 -18.45 201.11
N LYS A 367 -37.44 -19.69 201.00
CA LYS A 367 -37.99 -20.45 202.15
C LYS A 367 -36.92 -20.84 203.19
N MET A 368 -35.68 -21.02 202.76
CA MET A 368 -34.55 -21.36 203.66
C MET A 368 -33.98 -20.12 204.35
N GLU A 369 -33.92 -18.98 203.65
CA GLU A 369 -33.46 -17.71 204.21
C GLU A 369 -34.47 -17.12 205.21
N SER A 370 -35.78 -17.29 204.99
CA SER A 370 -36.80 -16.92 205.99
C SER A 370 -36.69 -17.78 207.27
N PHE A 371 -36.33 -19.06 207.15
CA PHE A 371 -36.03 -19.93 208.29
C PHE A 371 -34.77 -19.47 209.05
N LYS A 372 -33.71 -19.10 208.32
CA LYS A 372 -32.45 -18.59 208.88
C LYS A 372 -32.62 -17.27 209.64
N ASN A 373 -33.40 -16.32 209.11
CA ASN A 373 -33.68 -15.04 209.77
C ASN A 373 -34.44 -15.20 211.10
N SER A 374 -35.16 -16.31 211.30
CA SER A 374 -35.80 -16.66 212.57
C SER A 374 -34.78 -17.01 213.67
N MET A 375 -33.64 -17.62 213.33
CA MET A 375 -32.59 -17.97 214.31
C MET A 375 -31.71 -16.79 214.74
N VAL A 376 -31.48 -15.82 213.85
CA VAL A 376 -30.55 -14.69 214.11
C VAL A 376 -31.05 -13.76 215.23
N SER A 377 -32.36 -13.73 215.51
CA SER A 377 -32.96 -12.84 216.54
C SER A 377 -32.66 -13.24 217.99
N LEU A 378 -32.01 -14.39 218.27
CA LEU A 378 -31.72 -14.86 219.63
C LEU A 378 -30.25 -14.73 220.06
N GLN A 379 -29.33 -14.31 219.18
CA GLN A 379 -27.89 -14.24 219.50
C GLN A 379 -27.37 -12.82 219.80
N SER A 380 -28.10 -11.77 219.40
CA SER A 380 -27.63 -10.38 219.43
C SER A 380 -27.50 -9.75 220.83
N GLU A 381 -28.06 -10.36 221.88
CA GLU A 381 -28.02 -9.79 223.24
C GLU A 381 -26.70 -10.12 224.00
N ARG A 382 -25.99 -11.18 223.58
CA ARG A 382 -24.78 -11.68 224.28
C ARG A 382 -23.49 -10.94 223.90
N GLU A 383 -23.42 -10.34 222.71
CA GLU A 383 -22.15 -9.90 222.12
C GLU A 383 -21.64 -8.53 222.63
N ARG A 384 -22.46 -7.80 223.41
CA ARG A 384 -22.13 -6.43 223.89
C ARG A 384 -21.17 -6.36 225.09
N LEU A 385 -20.80 -7.49 225.72
CA LEU A 385 -20.06 -7.51 226.99
C LEU A 385 -18.68 -8.21 226.97
N THR A 386 -18.22 -8.69 225.81
CA THR A 386 -16.93 -9.43 225.70
C THR A 386 -15.99 -8.84 224.64
N SER A 387 -16.09 -7.54 224.37
CA SER A 387 -15.35 -6.84 223.31
C SER A 387 -14.16 -6.01 223.78
N GLU A 388 -13.87 -5.93 225.08
CA GLU A 388 -12.65 -5.29 225.59
C GLU A 388 -11.82 -6.21 226.49
N TYR A 389 -10.51 -6.17 226.21
CA TYR A 389 -9.42 -6.70 227.02
C TYR A 389 -9.16 -8.22 227.05
N ARG A 390 -8.22 -8.58 226.16
CA ARG A 390 -6.95 -9.27 226.47
C ARG A 390 -6.89 -10.80 226.37
N MET A 391 -6.24 -11.21 225.28
CA MET A 391 -4.88 -11.80 225.25
C MET A 391 -4.73 -13.25 224.74
N LEU A 392 -3.60 -13.40 224.02
CA LEU A 392 -2.91 -14.60 223.52
C LEU A 392 -3.49 -15.38 222.31
N GLU A 393 -2.72 -15.31 221.22
CA GLU A 393 -2.09 -16.42 220.49
C GLU A 393 -2.73 -17.83 220.62
N ALA A 394 -2.94 -18.62 219.55
CA ALA A 394 -1.84 -19.09 218.68
C ALA A 394 -2.28 -19.90 217.41
N LYS A 395 -1.43 -19.83 216.36
CA LYS A 395 -0.90 -20.93 215.49
C LYS A 395 -1.80 -21.90 214.65
N SER A 396 -1.70 -21.72 213.32
CA SER A 396 -1.14 -22.66 212.28
C SER A 396 -1.80 -23.98 211.82
N GLN A 397 -1.54 -24.35 210.53
CA GLN A 397 -1.22 -25.69 209.89
C GLN A 397 -1.96 -25.95 208.51
N LEU A 398 -1.49 -26.73 207.49
CA LEU A 398 -0.15 -27.20 207.00
C LEU A 398 -0.20 -27.90 205.59
N GLY A 399 0.93 -27.86 204.81
CA GLY A 399 1.51 -28.91 203.89
C GLY A 399 1.04 -29.05 202.41
N LEU A 400 1.57 -29.93 201.50
CA LEU A 400 2.87 -30.64 201.19
C LEU A 400 2.74 -31.41 199.81
N LYS A 401 3.73 -32.10 199.14
CA LYS A 401 5.02 -31.69 198.49
C LYS A 401 5.77 -32.83 197.67
N GLY A 402 6.08 -32.66 196.36
CA GLY A 402 7.23 -33.31 195.60
C GLY A 402 6.99 -34.60 194.74
N LYS A 403 7.95 -35.27 194.04
CA LYS A 403 9.27 -34.93 193.34
C LYS A 403 9.91 -36.20 192.62
N ASP A 404 10.97 -36.03 191.78
CA ASP A 404 12.06 -36.98 191.33
C ASP A 404 11.79 -38.08 190.24
N GLY A 405 12.75 -38.69 189.47
CA GLY A 405 14.21 -38.47 189.22
C GLY A 405 14.99 -39.68 188.54
N SER A 406 16.24 -39.47 188.04
CA SER A 406 17.33 -40.46 187.66
C SER A 406 17.18 -41.37 186.40
N ALA A 407 18.15 -42.16 185.84
CA ALA A 407 19.56 -42.57 186.15
C ALA A 407 20.46 -42.98 184.90
N ASP A 408 21.55 -43.76 185.12
CA ASP A 408 22.76 -44.13 184.28
C ASP A 408 22.72 -45.38 183.33
N GLY A 409 23.84 -45.64 182.59
CA GLY A 409 24.23 -47.00 182.10
C GLY A 409 25.45 -47.11 181.15
N GLU A 410 26.44 -47.98 181.45
CA GLU A 410 27.75 -48.14 180.75
C GLU A 410 28.04 -49.59 180.26
N GLY A 411 28.82 -49.76 179.17
CA GLY A 411 29.56 -51.01 178.85
C GLY A 411 29.13 -51.81 177.60
N GLY A 412 30.07 -52.18 176.71
CA GLY A 412 29.76 -53.05 175.53
C GLY A 412 30.81 -53.29 174.43
N ALA A 413 32.10 -52.99 174.65
CA ALA A 413 33.14 -53.02 173.61
C ALA A 413 33.62 -54.43 173.21
N ALA A 414 32.82 -55.18 172.44
CA ALA A 414 33.28 -56.35 171.66
C ALA A 414 32.32 -56.78 170.54
N LYS A 415 30.99 -56.56 170.71
CA LYS A 415 29.97 -56.97 169.71
C LYS A 415 29.58 -55.87 168.74
N GLY A 416 29.84 -54.60 169.07
CA GLY A 416 29.60 -53.43 168.19
C GLY A 416 30.34 -53.52 166.86
N LEU A 417 31.66 -53.81 166.89
CA LEU A 417 32.49 -53.91 165.68
C LEU A 417 31.92 -54.85 164.60
N LYS A 418 31.33 -56.00 164.97
CA LYS A 418 30.74 -56.94 163.99
C LYS A 418 29.37 -56.47 163.45
N HIS A 419 28.73 -55.50 164.08
CA HIS A 419 27.52 -54.85 163.55
C HIS A 419 27.92 -53.63 162.69
N GLU A 420 28.90 -52.83 163.15
CA GLU A 420 29.50 -51.73 162.39
C GLU A 420 30.10 -52.22 161.06
N ILE A 421 30.88 -53.31 161.07
CA ILE A 421 31.45 -53.91 159.85
C ILE A 421 30.34 -54.33 158.87
N ARG A 422 29.22 -54.90 159.35
CA ARG A 422 28.10 -55.27 158.45
C ARG A 422 27.36 -54.04 157.91
N LYS A 423 27.20 -53.00 158.72
CA LYS A 423 26.61 -51.72 158.29
C LYS A 423 27.49 -51.02 157.25
N LEU A 424 28.81 -51.01 157.44
CA LEU A 424 29.79 -50.48 156.48
C LEU A 424 29.84 -51.31 155.20
N LEU A 425 29.72 -52.64 155.29
CA LEU A 425 29.60 -53.51 154.11
C LEU A 425 28.32 -53.23 153.32
N HIS A 426 27.16 -53.09 153.98
CA HIS A 426 25.92 -52.72 153.27
C HIS A 426 25.98 -51.31 152.69
N GLN A 427 26.57 -50.33 153.38
CA GLN A 427 26.82 -49.00 152.80
C GLN A 427 27.78 -49.06 151.60
N MET A 428 28.77 -49.96 151.61
CA MET A 428 29.64 -50.22 150.47
C MET A 428 28.88 -50.90 149.31
N ASP A 429 27.98 -51.84 149.60
CA ASP A 429 27.12 -52.50 148.61
C ASP A 429 26.13 -51.49 147.98
N ASP A 430 25.50 -50.64 148.80
CA ASP A 430 24.62 -49.56 148.38
C ASP A 430 25.38 -48.58 147.44
N LEU A 431 26.54 -48.08 147.88
CA LEU A 431 27.42 -47.20 147.08
C LEU A 431 27.93 -47.88 145.80
N ASN A 432 28.18 -49.20 145.82
CA ASN A 432 28.60 -49.94 144.65
C ASN A 432 27.44 -50.14 143.66
N SER A 433 26.21 -50.34 144.17
CA SER A 433 24.99 -50.39 143.35
C SER A 433 24.68 -49.02 142.73
N GLU A 434 24.90 -47.92 143.46
CA GLU A 434 24.80 -46.55 142.96
C GLU A 434 25.88 -46.30 141.90
N ASN A 435 27.13 -46.73 142.13
CA ASN A 435 28.21 -46.63 141.13
C ASN A 435 27.89 -47.42 139.86
N ALA A 436 27.33 -48.63 139.98
CA ALA A 436 26.88 -49.44 138.86
C ALA A 436 25.72 -48.80 138.09
N MET A 437 24.75 -48.22 138.80
CA MET A 437 23.65 -47.46 138.22
C MET A 437 24.14 -46.20 137.49
N LEU A 438 25.05 -45.43 138.08
CA LEU A 438 25.67 -44.26 137.46
C LEU A 438 26.49 -44.64 136.21
N ARG A 439 27.22 -45.77 136.24
CA ARG A 439 27.90 -46.32 135.05
C ARG A 439 26.91 -46.69 133.95
N ALA A 440 25.80 -47.35 134.29
CA ALA A 440 24.76 -47.72 133.34
C ALA A 440 24.09 -46.48 132.72
N GLN A 441 23.77 -45.45 133.53
CA GLN A 441 23.28 -44.17 133.04
C GLN A 441 24.29 -43.48 132.11
N LEU A 442 25.59 -43.51 132.45
CA LEU A 442 26.65 -42.91 131.64
C LEU A 442 26.84 -43.64 130.31
N VAL A 443 26.67 -44.97 130.27
CA VAL A 443 26.61 -45.74 129.02
C VAL A 443 25.40 -45.32 128.18
N ARG A 444 24.20 -45.27 128.78
CA ARG A 444 22.99 -44.83 128.08
C ARG A 444 23.12 -43.41 127.51
N TYR A 445 23.66 -42.46 128.28
CA TYR A 445 23.89 -41.10 127.78
C TYR A 445 24.91 -41.05 126.64
N ARG A 446 25.91 -41.95 126.60
CA ARG A 446 26.82 -42.07 125.45
C ARG A 446 26.13 -42.66 124.23
N GLU A 447 25.26 -43.66 124.41
CA GLU A 447 24.46 -44.26 123.34
C GLU A 447 23.47 -43.25 122.75
N ASP A 448 22.70 -42.56 123.61
CA ASP A 448 21.75 -41.50 123.22
C ASP A 448 22.49 -40.36 122.50
N LEU A 449 23.65 -39.92 123.00
CA LEU A 449 24.48 -38.90 122.35
C LEU A 449 25.01 -39.37 120.99
N ASN A 450 25.51 -40.59 120.89
CA ASN A 450 25.99 -41.17 119.62
C ASN A 450 24.84 -41.30 118.60
N GLN A 451 23.63 -41.65 119.04
CA GLN A 451 22.46 -41.70 118.16
C GLN A 451 22.07 -40.30 117.66
N VAL A 452 22.10 -39.29 118.54
CA VAL A 452 21.87 -37.88 118.15
C VAL A 452 22.95 -37.40 117.16
N LEU A 453 24.23 -37.70 117.41
CA LEU A 453 25.33 -37.37 116.51
C LEU A 453 25.17 -38.05 115.14
N PHE A 454 24.81 -39.34 115.10
CA PHE A 454 24.54 -40.07 113.86
C PHE A 454 23.35 -39.49 113.08
N LEU A 455 22.25 -39.13 113.77
CA LEU A 455 21.11 -38.47 113.13
C LEU A 455 21.48 -37.09 112.59
N LYS A 456 22.33 -36.33 113.30
CA LYS A 456 22.81 -35.01 112.86
C LYS A 456 23.79 -35.10 111.68
N ASP A 457 24.73 -36.04 111.70
CA ASP A 457 25.63 -36.31 110.58
C ASP A 457 24.86 -36.73 109.32
N ASN A 458 23.86 -37.61 109.43
CA ASN A 458 23.01 -37.96 108.30
C ASN A 458 22.16 -36.78 107.80
N GLN A 459 21.60 -35.95 108.71
CA GLN A 459 20.89 -34.72 108.32
C GLN A 459 21.81 -33.77 107.55
N LEU A 460 23.05 -33.56 108.02
CA LEU A 460 24.04 -32.72 107.35
C LEU A 460 24.46 -33.29 105.99
N LYS A 461 24.70 -34.60 105.88
CA LYS A 461 25.01 -35.27 104.61
C LYS A 461 23.88 -35.15 103.59
N VAL A 462 22.62 -35.30 104.00
CA VAL A 462 21.46 -35.12 103.12
C VAL A 462 21.30 -33.66 102.68
N LEU A 463 21.50 -32.70 103.60
CA LEU A 463 21.46 -31.27 103.27
C LEU A 463 22.58 -30.88 102.30
N LEU A 464 23.80 -31.34 102.55
CA LEU A 464 24.96 -31.08 101.69
C LEU A 464 24.77 -31.71 100.31
N LYS A 465 24.26 -32.94 100.23
CA LYS A 465 23.91 -33.58 98.95
C LYS A 465 22.90 -32.76 98.16
N LYS A 466 21.80 -32.33 98.80
CA LYS A 466 20.78 -31.46 98.18
C LYS A 466 21.36 -30.14 97.70
N GLN A 467 22.25 -29.51 98.48
CA GLN A 467 22.94 -28.29 98.07
C GLN A 467 23.85 -28.54 96.85
N THR A 468 24.62 -29.63 96.81
CA THR A 468 25.44 -29.98 95.64
C THR A 468 24.62 -30.31 94.40
N GLU A 469 23.45 -30.94 94.56
CA GLU A 469 22.51 -31.20 93.46
C GLU A 469 21.98 -29.88 92.90
N VAL A 470 21.51 -28.96 93.77
CA VAL A 470 21.02 -27.63 93.37
C VAL A 470 22.13 -26.79 92.70
N ILE A 471 23.36 -26.80 93.20
CA ILE A 471 24.49 -26.07 92.59
C ILE A 471 24.73 -26.59 91.17
N ARG A 472 24.86 -27.90 91.00
CA ARG A 472 25.07 -28.54 89.69
C ARG A 472 23.92 -28.26 88.72
N ASP A 473 22.67 -28.28 89.20
CA ASP A 473 21.51 -28.01 88.37
C ASP A 473 21.47 -26.53 87.93
N LEU A 474 21.88 -25.59 88.79
CA LEU A 474 22.07 -24.17 88.45
C LEU A 474 23.25 -23.95 87.49
N GLU A 475 24.35 -24.68 87.64
CA GLU A 475 25.50 -24.64 86.71
C GLU A 475 25.08 -25.12 85.31
N ASN A 476 24.30 -26.21 85.22
CA ASN A 476 23.74 -26.70 83.97
C ASN A 476 22.78 -25.69 83.33
N GLN A 477 21.88 -25.08 84.12
CA GLN A 477 20.98 -24.03 83.63
C GLN A 477 21.75 -22.80 83.13
N LYS A 478 22.80 -22.39 83.84
CA LYS A 478 23.69 -21.31 83.43
C LYS A 478 24.37 -21.63 82.09
N ALA A 479 24.95 -22.82 81.95
CA ALA A 479 25.62 -23.23 80.72
C ALA A 479 24.66 -23.27 79.52
N ALA A 480 23.43 -23.78 79.72
CA ALA A 480 22.39 -23.76 78.69
C ALA A 480 21.96 -22.34 78.30
N ALA A 481 21.81 -21.44 79.26
CA ALA A 481 21.48 -20.03 79.00
C ALA A 481 22.63 -19.27 78.31
N GLU A 482 23.90 -19.54 78.67
CA GLU A 482 25.07 -18.99 78.00
C GLU A 482 25.16 -19.49 76.56
N GLN A 483 24.93 -20.78 76.30
CA GLN A 483 24.86 -21.34 74.96
C GLN A 483 23.76 -20.67 74.13
N GLN A 484 22.53 -20.62 74.64
CA GLN A 484 21.39 -19.97 73.96
C GLN A 484 21.70 -18.51 73.64
N HIS A 485 22.30 -17.76 74.56
CA HIS A 485 22.71 -16.38 74.32
C HIS A 485 23.78 -16.26 73.21
N THR A 486 24.74 -17.19 73.14
CA THR A 486 25.72 -17.20 72.05
C THR A 486 25.10 -17.54 70.69
N GLU A 487 24.12 -18.45 70.67
CA GLU A 487 23.37 -18.84 69.47
C GLU A 487 22.52 -17.67 68.96
N SER A 488 21.68 -17.07 69.81
CA SER A 488 20.86 -15.91 69.44
C SER A 488 21.68 -14.69 69.02
N ARG A 489 22.87 -14.47 69.60
CA ARG A 489 23.81 -13.44 69.13
C ARG A 489 24.38 -13.76 67.75
N GLY A 490 24.65 -15.03 67.45
CA GLY A 490 25.09 -15.49 66.13
C GLY A 490 23.99 -15.39 65.07
N GLU A 491 22.74 -15.63 65.43
CA GLU A 491 21.56 -15.40 64.57
C GLU A 491 21.37 -13.91 64.29
N LEU A 492 21.45 -13.05 65.31
CA LEU A 492 21.33 -11.60 65.15
C LEU A 492 22.41 -11.03 64.21
N LEU A 493 23.66 -11.51 64.30
CA LEU A 493 24.72 -11.09 63.38
C LEU A 493 24.44 -11.50 61.93
N LYS A 494 23.92 -12.73 61.69
CA LYS A 494 23.52 -13.17 60.34
C LYS A 494 22.36 -12.33 59.79
N GLU A 495 21.40 -11.99 60.63
CA GLU A 495 20.28 -11.12 60.25
C GLU A 495 20.75 -9.69 59.95
N GLU A 496 21.72 -9.17 60.71
CA GLU A 496 22.35 -7.88 60.43
C GLU A 496 23.16 -7.89 59.12
N GLU A 497 23.90 -8.97 58.83
CA GLU A 497 24.57 -9.19 57.54
C GLU A 497 23.56 -9.22 56.37
N ALA A 498 22.50 -10.02 56.49
CA ALA A 498 21.43 -10.10 55.48
C ALA A 498 20.72 -8.74 55.28
N HIS A 499 20.42 -8.04 56.36
CA HIS A 499 19.84 -6.69 56.32
C HIS A 499 20.79 -5.68 55.64
N ASN A 500 22.11 -5.79 55.86
CA ASN A 500 23.08 -4.93 55.20
C ASN A 500 23.20 -5.22 53.69
N VAL A 501 23.08 -6.49 53.25
CA VAL A 501 22.97 -6.84 51.82
C VAL A 501 21.70 -6.25 51.21
N LEU A 502 20.54 -6.44 51.83
CA LEU A 502 19.26 -5.87 51.37
C LEU A 502 19.30 -4.33 51.31
N ARG A 503 19.99 -3.68 52.27
CA ARG A 503 20.20 -2.22 52.26
C ARG A 503 21.07 -1.78 51.08
N ALA A 504 22.09 -2.57 50.71
CA ALA A 504 22.93 -2.29 49.55
C ALA A 504 22.12 -2.43 48.24
N GLU A 505 21.39 -3.53 48.06
CA GLU A 505 20.50 -3.77 46.92
C GLU A 505 19.45 -2.66 46.78
N ALA A 506 18.80 -2.25 47.88
CA ALA A 506 17.84 -1.15 47.88
C ALA A 506 18.48 0.20 47.47
N SER A 507 19.75 0.43 47.83
CA SER A 507 20.48 1.62 47.40
C SER A 507 20.84 1.58 45.91
N GLU A 508 21.17 0.40 45.38
CA GLU A 508 21.45 0.21 43.96
C GLU A 508 20.18 0.37 43.11
N LEU A 509 19.07 -0.27 43.49
CA LEU A 509 17.77 -0.10 42.84
C LEU A 509 17.34 1.37 42.84
N LYS A 510 17.54 2.10 43.94
CA LYS A 510 17.27 3.54 43.99
C LYS A 510 18.15 4.33 43.01
N ALA A 511 19.41 3.95 42.84
CA ALA A 511 20.30 4.56 41.85
C ALA A 511 19.93 4.19 40.40
N GLN A 512 19.37 3.00 40.16
CA GLN A 512 18.84 2.59 38.85
C GLN A 512 17.56 3.37 38.51
N VAL A 513 16.63 3.54 39.45
CA VAL A 513 15.41 4.37 39.27
C VAL A 513 15.77 5.80 38.89
N VAL A 514 16.72 6.43 39.58
CA VAL A 514 17.16 7.81 39.26
C VAL A 514 17.77 7.93 37.85
N ARG A 515 18.46 6.88 37.35
CA ARG A 515 18.94 6.86 35.96
C ARG A 515 17.78 6.74 34.97
N LEU A 516 16.86 5.80 35.20
CA LEU A 516 15.69 5.62 34.34
C LEU A 516 14.79 6.86 34.30
N ASP A 517 14.63 7.58 35.41
CA ASP A 517 13.92 8.87 35.44
C ASP A 517 14.65 9.94 34.62
N ALA A 518 15.99 9.97 34.64
CA ALA A 518 16.78 10.87 33.80
C ALA A 518 16.66 10.50 32.31
N ASP A 519 16.73 9.22 31.95
CA ASP A 519 16.57 8.71 30.58
C ASP A 519 15.13 8.96 30.06
N LEU A 520 14.12 8.85 30.92
CA LEU A 520 12.74 9.22 30.58
C LEU A 520 12.57 10.73 30.40
N LEU A 521 13.36 11.56 31.09
CA LEU A 521 13.36 13.01 30.89
C LEU A 521 14.06 13.40 29.59
N THR A 522 15.19 12.79 29.24
CA THR A 522 15.87 13.03 27.95
C THR A 522 15.00 12.57 26.78
N LEU A 523 14.43 11.35 26.81
CA LEU A 523 13.51 10.88 25.78
C LEU A 523 12.27 11.77 25.63
N LYS A 524 11.74 12.34 26.72
CA LYS A 524 10.65 13.33 26.65
C LYS A 524 11.08 14.65 26.02
N GLN A 525 12.31 15.11 26.26
CA GLN A 525 12.86 16.31 25.62
C GLN A 525 13.14 16.06 24.14
N GLU A 526 13.74 14.92 23.78
CA GLU A 526 13.97 14.50 22.40
C GLU A 526 12.66 14.40 21.62
N ARG A 527 11.64 13.73 22.15
CA ARG A 527 10.30 13.68 21.55
C ARG A 527 9.59 15.05 21.51
N GLY A 528 9.94 15.98 22.41
CA GLY A 528 9.53 17.37 22.32
C GLY A 528 10.24 18.12 21.19
N ALA A 529 11.47 17.74 20.89
CA ALA A 529 12.34 18.31 19.86
C ALA A 529 12.20 17.65 18.48
N THR A 530 11.56 16.48 18.33
CA THR A 530 11.32 15.85 17.01
C THR A 530 10.28 16.58 16.16
N GLU A 531 9.67 17.65 16.67
CA GLU A 531 8.74 18.56 15.97
C GLU A 531 7.56 17.88 15.26
N GLU A 532 7.24 16.62 15.59
CA GLU A 532 6.16 15.83 14.98
C GLU A 532 4.81 16.57 14.99
N GLY A 533 4.52 17.30 16.08
CA GLY A 533 3.32 18.13 16.19
C GLY A 533 3.29 19.32 15.22
N LYS A 534 4.45 19.88 14.85
CA LYS A 534 4.55 20.92 13.80
C LYS A 534 4.38 20.30 12.43
N VAL A 535 5.10 19.21 12.14
CA VAL A 535 4.98 18.49 10.85
C VAL A 535 3.54 18.04 10.60
N ILE A 536 2.83 17.57 11.63
CA ILE A 536 1.40 17.22 11.53
C ILE A 536 0.53 18.45 11.25
N ALA A 537 0.80 19.60 11.90
CA ALA A 537 0.07 20.84 11.65
C ALA A 537 0.32 21.38 10.22
N ASP A 538 1.57 21.42 9.77
CA ASP A 538 1.97 21.87 8.43
C ASP A 538 1.35 20.98 7.34
N LEU A 539 1.32 19.65 7.55
CA LEU A 539 0.64 18.71 6.65
C LEU A 539 -0.88 18.90 6.65
N GLN A 540 -1.50 19.20 7.80
CA GLN A 540 -2.94 19.51 7.87
C GLN A 540 -3.26 20.81 7.13
N GLU A 541 -2.46 21.86 7.29
CA GLU A 541 -2.63 23.12 6.56
C GLU A 541 -2.47 22.90 5.04
N ALA A 542 -1.42 22.19 4.61
CA ALA A 542 -1.22 21.84 3.21
C ALA A 542 -2.39 21.03 2.61
N VAL A 543 -2.96 20.08 3.37
CA VAL A 543 -4.14 19.31 2.96
C VAL A 543 -5.37 20.21 2.83
N THR A 544 -5.62 21.13 3.78
CA THR A 544 -6.76 22.06 3.67
C THR A 544 -6.62 23.04 2.50
N ALA A 545 -5.40 23.55 2.24
CA ALA A 545 -5.11 24.38 1.07
C ALA A 545 -5.36 23.62 -0.24
N LYS A 546 -4.88 22.37 -0.36
CA LYS A 546 -5.14 21.54 -1.55
C LYS A 546 -6.61 21.11 -1.69
N ALA A 547 -7.33 20.92 -0.60
CA ALA A 547 -8.78 20.69 -0.65
C ALA A 547 -9.53 21.93 -1.20
N ALA A 548 -9.12 23.14 -0.81
CA ALA A 548 -9.67 24.38 -1.37
C ALA A 548 -9.37 24.53 -2.87
N GLU A 549 -8.12 24.34 -3.30
CA GLU A 549 -7.75 24.33 -4.74
C GLU A 549 -8.59 23.33 -5.56
N CYS A 550 -8.77 22.11 -5.05
CA CYS A 550 -9.60 21.08 -5.69
C CYS A 550 -11.07 21.50 -5.82
N ASN A 551 -11.63 22.17 -4.82
CA ASN A 551 -13.00 22.68 -4.86
C ASN A 551 -13.15 23.83 -5.87
N ASP A 552 -12.20 24.77 -5.91
CA ASP A 552 -12.17 25.85 -6.90
C ASP A 552 -12.07 25.31 -8.34
N LEU A 553 -11.20 24.33 -8.57
CA LEU A 553 -11.07 23.67 -9.88
C LEU A 553 -12.35 22.91 -10.25
N ARG A 554 -13.01 22.26 -9.29
CA ARG A 554 -14.30 21.59 -9.50
C ARG A 554 -15.41 22.59 -9.84
N GLN A 555 -15.47 23.75 -9.19
CA GLN A 555 -16.42 24.81 -9.50
C GLN A 555 -16.16 25.41 -10.89
N LYS A 556 -14.89 25.67 -11.24
CA LYS A 556 -14.50 26.11 -12.59
C LYS A 556 -14.92 25.09 -13.66
N LEU A 557 -14.65 23.81 -13.44
CA LEU A 557 -15.07 22.72 -14.34
C LEU A 557 -16.60 22.69 -14.52
N LEU A 558 -17.38 22.84 -13.43
CA LEU A 558 -18.85 22.90 -13.51
C LEU A 558 -19.32 24.13 -14.31
N SER A 559 -18.73 25.31 -14.08
CA SER A 559 -19.07 26.52 -14.85
C SER A 559 -18.76 26.38 -16.34
N GLN A 560 -17.62 25.75 -16.69
CA GLN A 560 -17.27 25.44 -18.09
C GLN A 560 -18.23 24.41 -18.70
N LYS A 561 -18.63 23.36 -17.96
CA LYS A 561 -19.62 22.39 -18.45
C LYS A 561 -20.95 23.06 -18.80
N VAL A 562 -21.49 23.89 -17.92
CA VAL A 562 -22.73 24.66 -18.19
C VAL A 562 -22.56 25.54 -19.43
N GLN A 563 -21.44 26.26 -19.57
CA GLN A 563 -21.16 27.05 -20.78
C GLN A 563 -21.10 26.19 -22.06
N THR A 564 -20.49 25.00 -22.01
CA THR A 564 -20.45 24.09 -23.18
C THR A 564 -21.81 23.48 -23.49
N GLU A 565 -22.67 23.26 -22.51
CA GLU A 565 -24.04 22.81 -22.71
C GLU A 565 -24.91 23.91 -23.31
N GLU A 566 -24.82 25.15 -22.81
CA GLU A 566 -25.47 26.31 -23.42
C GLU A 566 -25.04 26.56 -24.88
N LEU A 567 -23.76 26.35 -25.19
CA LEU A 567 -23.25 26.47 -26.57
C LEU A 567 -23.77 25.34 -27.46
N ARG A 568 -23.84 24.10 -26.94
CA ARG A 568 -24.42 22.95 -27.64
C ARG A 568 -25.91 23.17 -27.94
N ASP A 569 -26.67 23.66 -26.96
CA ASP A 569 -28.07 24.05 -27.10
C ASP A 569 -28.26 25.13 -28.17
N LYS A 570 -27.38 26.14 -28.20
CA LYS A 570 -27.41 27.19 -29.23
C LYS A 570 -27.10 26.63 -30.63
N MET A 571 -26.12 25.73 -30.74
CA MET A 571 -25.81 25.04 -32.00
C MET A 571 -27.00 24.21 -32.48
N GLN A 572 -27.57 23.36 -31.63
CA GLN A 572 -28.71 22.51 -32.02
C GLN A 572 -29.95 23.33 -32.42
N ARG A 573 -30.19 24.49 -31.76
CA ARG A 573 -31.25 25.41 -32.17
C ARG A 573 -30.97 26.01 -33.55
N LEU A 574 -29.75 26.46 -33.81
CA LEU A 574 -29.34 26.99 -35.11
C LEU A 574 -29.45 25.93 -36.21
N GLU A 575 -28.96 24.70 -35.98
CA GLU A 575 -29.12 23.55 -36.88
C GLU A 575 -30.61 23.32 -37.21
N SER A 576 -31.47 23.24 -36.19
CA SER A 576 -32.91 23.06 -36.38
C SER A 576 -33.61 24.23 -37.09
N GLU A 577 -33.05 25.43 -37.02
CA GLU A 577 -33.56 26.62 -37.72
C GLU A 577 -33.07 26.65 -39.17
N THR A 578 -31.82 26.25 -39.44
CA THR A 578 -31.30 26.08 -40.81
C THR A 578 -32.02 24.96 -41.55
N ASP A 579 -32.27 23.82 -40.90
CA ASP A 579 -33.00 22.70 -41.50
C ASP A 579 -34.44 23.07 -41.87
N LYS A 580 -35.12 23.82 -40.99
CA LYS A 580 -36.45 24.38 -41.29
C LYS A 580 -36.41 25.34 -42.47
N ARG A 581 -35.44 26.26 -42.52
CA ARG A 581 -35.29 27.22 -43.63
C ARG A 581 -34.94 26.54 -44.95
N LEU A 582 -34.15 25.46 -44.92
CA LEU A 582 -33.84 24.63 -46.09
C LEU A 582 -35.10 23.91 -46.56
N SER A 583 -35.81 23.22 -45.67
CA SER A 583 -37.08 22.56 -46.01
C SER A 583 -38.12 23.55 -46.55
N GLU A 584 -38.27 24.73 -45.95
CA GLU A 584 -39.16 25.80 -46.46
C GLU A 584 -38.74 26.34 -47.85
N ALA A 585 -37.45 26.31 -48.17
CA ALA A 585 -36.93 26.74 -49.47
C ALA A 585 -37.11 25.65 -50.54
N GLU A 586 -36.84 24.39 -50.21
CA GLU A 586 -37.13 23.22 -51.06
C GLU A 586 -38.64 23.15 -51.37
N ASP A 587 -39.48 23.33 -50.37
CA ASP A 587 -40.95 23.40 -50.50
C ASP A 587 -41.41 24.53 -51.44
N LYS A 588 -40.76 25.69 -51.41
CA LYS A 588 -41.06 26.81 -52.33
C LYS A 588 -40.62 26.48 -53.75
N TYR A 589 -39.38 26.01 -53.90
CA TYR A 589 -38.82 25.63 -55.19
C TYR A 589 -39.66 24.53 -55.87
N ASN A 590 -40.08 23.51 -55.12
CA ASN A 590 -40.94 22.45 -55.63
C ASN A 590 -42.31 22.99 -56.08
N ARG A 591 -42.93 23.92 -55.33
CA ARG A 591 -44.19 24.58 -55.75
C ARG A 591 -44.02 25.43 -57.02
N GLU A 592 -42.89 26.11 -57.17
CA GLU A 592 -42.56 26.90 -58.36
C GLU A 592 -42.29 26.01 -59.59
N LEU A 593 -41.60 24.88 -59.38
CA LEU A 593 -41.37 23.86 -60.41
C LEU A 593 -42.71 23.24 -60.87
N ASP A 594 -43.51 22.74 -59.93
CA ASP A 594 -44.88 22.26 -60.14
C ASP A 594 -45.75 23.25 -60.95
N ALA A 595 -45.68 24.54 -60.63
CA ALA A 595 -46.43 25.59 -61.34
C ALA A 595 -45.92 25.77 -62.77
N SER A 596 -44.59 25.73 -62.96
CA SER A 596 -43.94 25.82 -64.27
C SER A 596 -44.24 24.60 -65.14
N GLU A 597 -44.28 23.39 -64.56
CA GLU A 597 -44.65 22.16 -65.25
C GLU A 597 -46.11 22.20 -65.71
N ARG A 598 -47.06 22.54 -64.83
CA ARG A 598 -48.47 22.73 -65.20
C ARG A 598 -48.64 23.80 -66.29
N GLN A 599 -47.88 24.89 -66.23
CA GLN A 599 -47.89 25.91 -67.29
C GLN A 599 -47.34 25.35 -68.61
N ALA A 600 -46.26 24.57 -68.59
CA ALA A 600 -45.72 23.92 -69.77
C ALA A 600 -46.68 22.87 -70.36
N GLU A 601 -47.43 22.14 -69.53
CA GLU A 601 -48.50 21.23 -69.96
C GLU A 601 -49.65 21.99 -70.62
N LEU A 602 -50.12 23.08 -70.02
CA LEU A 602 -51.14 23.95 -70.62
C LEU A 602 -50.67 24.46 -71.99
N MET A 603 -49.46 25.01 -72.09
CA MET A 603 -48.88 25.48 -73.36
C MET A 603 -48.73 24.36 -74.41
N ARG A 604 -48.49 23.11 -74.00
CA ARG A 604 -48.50 21.95 -74.91
C ARG A 604 -49.92 21.66 -75.41
N THR A 605 -50.91 21.57 -74.51
CA THR A 605 -52.30 21.31 -74.91
C THR A 605 -52.88 22.42 -75.79
N GLU A 606 -52.58 23.68 -75.50
CA GLU A 606 -52.98 24.81 -76.35
C GLU A 606 -52.36 24.69 -77.74
N ARG A 607 -51.07 24.34 -77.82
CA ARG A 607 -50.38 24.07 -79.09
C ARG A 607 -51.02 22.92 -79.86
N ASP A 608 -51.26 21.78 -79.22
CA ASP A 608 -51.89 20.61 -79.85
C ASP A 608 -53.30 20.95 -80.39
N THR A 609 -54.07 21.77 -79.68
CA THR A 609 -55.38 22.26 -80.18
C THR A 609 -55.25 23.27 -81.32
N ALA A 610 -54.20 24.09 -81.34
CA ALA A 610 -53.92 25.00 -82.45
C ALA A 610 -53.49 24.23 -83.71
N ASP A 611 -52.64 23.21 -83.57
CA ASP A 611 -52.21 22.33 -84.67
C ASP A 611 -53.40 21.52 -85.23
N LEU A 612 -54.33 21.05 -84.37
CA LEU A 612 -55.60 20.43 -84.81
C LEU A 612 -56.48 21.41 -85.61
N ARG A 613 -56.69 22.63 -85.12
CA ARG A 613 -57.47 23.66 -85.84
C ARG A 613 -56.82 24.05 -87.17
N ALA A 614 -55.50 24.11 -87.24
CA ALA A 614 -54.77 24.35 -88.48
C ALA A 614 -55.00 23.21 -89.50
N ALA A 615 -55.04 21.96 -89.04
CA ALA A 615 -55.37 20.81 -89.87
C ALA A 615 -56.84 20.76 -90.32
N GLU A 616 -57.78 21.26 -89.51
CA GLU A 616 -59.19 21.43 -89.87
C GLU A 616 -59.36 22.51 -90.95
N LEU A 617 -58.81 23.71 -90.72
CA LEU A 617 -58.81 24.80 -91.70
C LEU A 617 -58.18 24.39 -93.04
N ALA A 618 -57.10 23.59 -93.02
CA ALA A 618 -56.49 23.06 -94.24
C ALA A 618 -57.43 22.13 -95.04
N LYS A 619 -58.28 21.35 -94.37
CA LYS A 619 -59.30 20.51 -95.03
C LYS A 619 -60.44 21.36 -95.60
N GLU A 620 -60.95 22.33 -94.84
CA GLU A 620 -61.98 23.25 -95.32
C GLU A 620 -61.52 24.00 -96.57
N LEU A 621 -60.26 24.46 -96.58
CA LEU A 621 -59.66 25.15 -97.72
C LEU A 621 -59.63 24.24 -98.97
N GLN A 622 -59.17 22.99 -98.84
CA GLN A 622 -59.24 21.99 -99.93
C GLN A 622 -60.67 21.71 -100.42
N GLU A 623 -61.68 21.68 -99.54
CA GLU A 623 -63.08 21.54 -99.95
C GLU A 623 -63.58 22.77 -100.73
N THR A 624 -63.20 23.98 -100.32
CA THR A 624 -63.57 25.20 -101.07
C THR A 624 -62.91 25.27 -102.44
N GLU A 625 -61.62 24.90 -102.55
CA GLU A 625 -60.92 24.81 -103.84
C GLU A 625 -61.61 23.81 -104.77
N ARG A 626 -62.04 22.66 -104.26
CA ARG A 626 -62.74 21.63 -105.03
C ARG A 626 -64.09 22.13 -105.57
N ARG A 627 -64.87 22.84 -104.74
CA ARG A 627 -66.14 23.46 -105.16
C ARG A 627 -65.94 24.54 -106.24
N LEU A 628 -64.83 25.29 -106.18
CA LEU A 628 -64.48 26.29 -107.20
C LEU A 628 -64.09 25.64 -108.54
N TRP A 629 -63.40 24.50 -108.52
CA TRP A 629 -63.10 23.72 -109.72
C TRP A 629 -64.38 23.19 -110.40
N ASP A 630 -65.31 22.63 -109.63
CA ASP A 630 -66.59 22.15 -110.16
C ASP A 630 -67.42 23.29 -110.78
N GLY A 631 -67.40 24.49 -110.17
CA GLY A 631 -68.04 25.69 -110.71
C GLY A 631 -67.44 26.17 -112.04
N ARG A 632 -66.11 26.11 -112.22
CA ARG A 632 -65.46 26.44 -113.50
C ARG A 632 -65.89 25.49 -114.62
N ALA A 633 -65.90 24.19 -114.36
CA ALA A 633 -66.24 23.17 -115.37
C ALA A 633 -67.66 23.34 -115.91
N GLN A 634 -68.62 23.75 -115.06
CA GLN A 634 -69.99 24.06 -115.50
C GLN A 634 -70.05 25.30 -116.41
N HIS A 635 -69.30 26.35 -116.09
CA HIS A 635 -69.26 27.58 -116.88
C HIS A 635 -68.65 27.36 -118.28
N GLU A 636 -67.57 26.58 -118.37
CA GLU A 636 -66.92 26.22 -119.64
C GLU A 636 -67.85 25.38 -120.54
N SER A 637 -68.61 24.44 -119.94
CA SER A 637 -69.61 23.64 -120.66
C SER A 637 -70.73 24.49 -121.27
N MET A 638 -71.25 25.49 -120.54
CA MET A 638 -72.25 26.43 -121.07
C MET A 638 -71.71 27.29 -122.21
N SER A 639 -70.46 27.75 -122.12
CA SER A 639 -69.84 28.60 -123.14
C SER A 639 -69.66 27.88 -124.48
N GLY A 640 -69.35 26.58 -124.46
CA GLY A 640 -69.19 25.78 -125.69
C GLY A 640 -70.50 25.55 -126.46
N ALA A 641 -71.63 25.40 -125.75
CA ALA A 641 -72.93 25.12 -126.38
C ALA A 641 -73.49 26.33 -127.15
N MET A 642 -73.24 27.56 -126.70
CA MET A 642 -73.71 28.77 -127.39
C MET A 642 -72.93 29.04 -128.69
N ALA A 643 -71.63 28.77 -128.72
CA ALA A 643 -70.80 28.94 -129.93
C ALA A 643 -71.27 28.06 -131.10
N ALA A 644 -71.79 26.85 -130.83
CA ALA A 644 -72.24 25.92 -131.86
C ALA A 644 -73.53 26.36 -132.60
N LEU A 645 -74.36 27.22 -132.00
CA LEU A 645 -75.60 27.72 -132.61
C LEU A 645 -75.39 28.96 -133.48
N GLN A 646 -74.24 29.61 -133.39
CA GLN A 646 -73.90 30.82 -134.16
C GLN A 646 -72.89 30.58 -135.28
N SER A 647 -72.19 29.43 -135.33
CA SER A 647 -71.10 29.18 -136.30
C SER A 647 -71.57 29.16 -137.77
N ASP A 648 -72.25 28.09 -138.22
CA ASP A 648 -72.36 27.80 -139.66
C ASP A 648 -73.78 27.88 -140.21
N ARG A 649 -74.48 28.93 -139.76
CA ARG A 649 -75.54 29.60 -140.52
C ARG A 649 -74.96 30.66 -141.48
N ASP A 650 -73.70 31.06 -141.29
CA ASP A 650 -73.19 32.37 -141.72
C ASP A 650 -72.30 32.36 -142.98
N GLN A 651 -72.18 31.24 -143.71
CA GLN A 651 -71.46 31.20 -145.01
C GLN A 651 -72.29 30.70 -146.20
N ALA A 652 -73.61 30.82 -146.11
CA ALA A 652 -74.47 30.89 -147.29
C ALA A 652 -74.53 32.34 -147.81
N HIS A 653 -73.71 32.63 -148.84
CA HIS A 653 -73.74 33.81 -149.72
C HIS A 653 -73.08 35.12 -149.19
N PRO A 654 -72.32 35.85 -150.04
CA PRO A 654 -71.59 37.06 -149.63
C PRO A 654 -72.42 38.33 -149.87
N GLY A 655 -72.33 39.30 -148.95
CA GLY A 655 -72.94 40.61 -149.16
C GLY A 655 -72.66 41.64 -148.06
N LEU A 656 -71.76 42.59 -148.38
CA LEU A 656 -71.81 44.01 -147.97
C LEU A 656 -71.73 44.32 -146.45
N GLN A 657 -70.58 44.74 -145.92
CA GLN A 657 -70.05 46.13 -145.91
C GLN A 657 -70.37 46.92 -144.63
N GLY A 658 -69.48 46.87 -143.63
CA GLY A 658 -69.24 47.90 -142.59
C GLY A 658 -70.45 48.50 -141.83
N PRO A 659 -70.29 49.67 -141.19
CA PRO A 659 -69.06 50.31 -140.71
C PRO A 659 -69.08 50.65 -139.18
N GLU A 660 -67.94 51.14 -138.70
CA GLU A 660 -67.67 52.18 -137.69
C GLU A 660 -68.68 52.65 -136.60
N SER A 661 -68.06 53.05 -135.46
CA SER A 661 -68.32 54.24 -134.63
C SER A 661 -69.17 54.14 -133.35
N GLY A 662 -68.72 54.89 -132.31
CA GLY A 662 -69.60 55.57 -131.34
C GLY A 662 -69.22 55.46 -129.85
N TYR A 663 -68.63 56.54 -129.29
CA TYR A 663 -68.65 56.96 -127.86
C TYR A 663 -67.93 56.03 -126.84
N ASP A 664 -66.94 56.42 -126.02
CA ASP A 664 -66.36 57.72 -125.58
C ASP A 664 -67.30 58.70 -124.83
N GLU A 665 -66.71 59.46 -123.87
CA GLU A 665 -67.30 60.34 -122.82
C GLU A 665 -67.64 59.65 -121.47
N GLU A 666 -67.37 60.20 -120.26
CA GLU A 666 -66.54 61.34 -119.82
C GLU A 666 -66.48 61.40 -118.27
N PHE A 667 -65.49 62.15 -117.70
CA PHE A 667 -65.59 62.91 -116.42
C PHE A 667 -65.82 62.15 -115.06
N ARG A 668 -65.56 62.71 -113.85
CA ARG A 668 -65.13 64.05 -113.38
C ARG A 668 -64.56 64.00 -111.94
N GLU A 669 -63.86 65.08 -111.55
CA GLU A 669 -63.78 65.72 -110.20
C GLU A 669 -63.65 64.88 -108.91
N ASP A 670 -62.54 65.13 -108.19
CA ASP A 670 -62.31 65.31 -106.72
C ASP A 670 -63.11 64.50 -105.65
N PRO A 671 -62.55 64.27 -104.43
CA PRO A 671 -61.14 64.23 -104.00
C PRO A 671 -60.70 62.90 -103.33
#